data_AF-V8NDK6-F1
#
_entry.id   AF-V8NDK6-F1
#
_cell.length_a   1.000
_cell.length_b   1.000
_cell.length_c   1.000
_cell.angle_alpha   90.00
_cell.angle_beta   90.00
_cell.angle_gamma   90.00
#
_symmetry.space_group_name_H-M   'P 1'
#
loop_
_entity.id
_entity.type
_entity.pdbx_description
1 polymer ?
#
loop_
_entity_poly.entity_id
_entity_poly.type
_entity_poly.pdbx_seq_one_letter_code
_entity_poly.pdbx_strand_id
1 'polypeptide(L)'
;MNPCQNGGTCENSFGSYTCHCLTGEKDGMFYGAYNVNDGEWHSVEVTIARAVTLKLHKSSCTESCLSQTAAIVDSRQAVIAFRNVFLGGLPQEYIPGRFGHEETTGYAAFSIEESHENVTVSMFVRTRKPFGFLLGLERNTSLFLKVWLEDGKLAMSGPHSNKFLSMQIMNDGNFYFISLKMGPNMMDLFQSSKKLGSVSTPLRKIHRTDILYIGGLPDKQETILNGGFFKGCIQDLRLGNHPLEFYPLTASLNSASSKSTLINVVAGCIGEDLCKSTPCQNGGVCYSIWDDFTCTCPPNMAGKACEEVKWCDLSPCPPEAQCLPVYQGFECKSSAIFYRSNGKIRRDLTNITFGFRTQDSDVVLLYAEKEPEFLSISIEDAKLLFQLQSGNTFFTLSMASSLSVNDGKWHKVTYSMTEPLSQSSRWRIDINDEGDHAMSTVATGNLNFLREGTDVYLADKAFDKKDGLRGCMSTVEIGGIHLSYFDNTKKPQEEQFLKISANSVVTGCLKLDACHSNPCLNGGLCEDFYSYFRCTCAKGWTGSRCELSVDECSSNPCLHGNCSDGISAYKCVCDPGYRGTRCEEDIDDCFGHLCGNGATHIRMPSTLCGNENRNITCYNYGNCTEFEGRLECMCLAGFAGLQCEVDINECNSNPCLNGGLCQNQINKFYCICDVNYAGDRCEIDNLFQLLSYLILRMDDDPAVEW
;
A
#
# COMPACT_ATOMS: atom_id res chain seq x y z
N MET A 1 23.08 -41.01 66.42
CA MET A 1 22.60 -39.68 65.99
C MET A 1 23.45 -39.28 64.80
N ASN A 2 22.85 -38.96 63.65
CA ASN A 2 23.60 -38.56 62.46
C ASN A 2 24.26 -37.19 62.74
N PRO A 3 25.61 -37.05 62.70
CA PRO A 3 26.26 -35.77 62.94
C PRO A 3 26.03 -34.75 61.81
N CYS A 4 25.57 -35.21 60.64
CA CYS A 4 25.26 -34.36 59.50
C CYS A 4 23.87 -33.71 59.68
N GLN A 5 23.84 -32.48 60.23
CA GLN A 5 22.59 -31.75 60.53
C GLN A 5 21.79 -31.29 59.28
N ASN A 6 22.38 -31.38 58.08
CA ASN A 6 21.79 -30.90 56.82
C ASN A 6 21.12 -32.01 55.98
N GLY A 7 20.79 -33.17 56.58
CA GLY A 7 20.09 -34.25 55.86
C GLY A 7 20.94 -35.05 54.85
N GLY A 8 22.27 -34.92 54.90
CA GLY A 8 23.22 -35.69 54.07
C GLY A 8 23.52 -37.10 54.60
N THR A 9 24.10 -37.95 53.75
CA THR A 9 24.53 -39.31 54.09
C THR A 9 25.91 -39.29 54.76
N CYS A 10 26.04 -39.97 55.90
CA CYS A 10 27.27 -40.00 56.68
C CYS A 10 28.08 -41.27 56.36
N GLU A 11 29.36 -41.12 56.03
CA GLU A 11 30.31 -42.21 55.87
C GLU A 11 31.37 -42.13 56.99
N ASN A 12 31.51 -43.20 57.77
CA ASN A 12 32.44 -43.25 58.90
C ASN A 12 33.77 -43.86 58.48
N SER A 13 34.87 -43.24 58.91
CA SER A 13 36.23 -43.79 58.83
C SER A 13 36.86 -43.81 60.23
N PHE A 14 37.94 -44.58 60.43
CA PHE A 14 38.55 -44.76 61.76
C PHE A 14 39.05 -43.42 62.34
N GLY A 15 38.27 -42.83 63.24
CA GLY A 15 38.55 -41.57 63.93
C GLY A 15 37.92 -40.31 63.31
N SER A 16 37.18 -40.42 62.22
CA SER A 16 36.56 -39.27 61.52
C SER A 16 35.28 -39.65 60.79
N TYR A 17 34.42 -38.67 60.49
CA TYR A 17 33.21 -38.87 59.68
C TYR A 17 33.20 -37.88 58.51
N THR A 18 32.76 -38.34 57.35
CA THR A 18 32.60 -37.54 56.13
C THR A 18 31.12 -37.44 55.81
N CYS A 19 30.59 -36.22 55.73
CA CYS A 19 29.20 -35.96 55.34
C CYS A 19 29.12 -35.76 53.83
N HIS A 20 28.40 -36.64 53.14
CA HIS A 20 28.07 -36.50 51.72
C HIS A 20 26.74 -35.77 51.58
N CYS A 21 26.76 -34.55 51.04
CA CYS A 21 25.54 -33.80 50.74
C CYS A 21 24.88 -34.35 49.46
N LEU A 22 23.55 -34.34 49.42
CA LEU A 22 22.78 -34.70 48.22
C LEU A 22 23.14 -33.71 47.09
N THR A 23 23.78 -34.21 46.03
CA THR A 23 23.96 -33.47 44.78
C THR A 23 22.63 -33.40 44.05
N GLY A 24 21.80 -32.43 44.43
CA GLY A 24 20.67 -31.97 43.65
C GLY A 24 21.04 -30.64 43.00
N GLU A 25 21.09 -30.61 41.67
CA GLU A 25 21.11 -29.38 40.89
C GLU A 25 19.94 -28.48 41.31
N LYS A 26 20.24 -27.34 41.94
CA LYS A 26 19.57 -26.04 41.79
C LYS A 26 20.26 -25.00 42.68
N ASP A 27 20.52 -23.83 42.09
CA ASP A 27 20.88 -22.56 42.75
C ASP A 27 22.29 -22.33 43.30
N GLY A 28 23.35 -22.57 42.51
CA GLY A 28 24.58 -21.75 42.53
C GLY A 28 25.28 -21.48 43.88
N MET A 29 24.98 -22.26 44.94
CA MET A 29 25.48 -22.05 46.29
C MET A 29 26.79 -22.82 46.51
N PHE A 30 27.79 -22.13 47.05
CA PHE A 30 29.11 -22.67 47.32
C PHE A 30 29.40 -22.73 48.81
N TYR A 31 29.74 -23.92 49.31
CA TYR A 31 30.16 -24.13 50.69
C TYR A 31 31.68 -24.24 50.77
N GLY A 32 32.29 -23.53 51.73
CA GLY A 32 33.70 -23.70 52.08
C GLY A 32 33.91 -24.96 52.92
N ALA A 33 35.07 -25.60 52.79
CA ALA A 33 35.39 -26.85 53.49
C ALA A 33 35.73 -26.68 54.98
N TYR A 34 35.79 -25.45 55.50
CA TYR A 34 36.24 -25.13 56.86
C TYR A 34 35.22 -24.25 57.60
N ASN A 35 34.96 -24.57 58.87
CA ASN A 35 34.06 -23.80 59.72
C ASN A 35 34.74 -22.49 60.19
N VAL A 36 34.13 -21.35 59.89
CA VAL A 36 34.64 -20.00 60.19
C VAL A 36 33.84 -19.28 61.30
N ASN A 37 33.00 -20.00 62.05
CA ASN A 37 32.19 -19.42 63.13
C ASN A 37 32.96 -19.22 64.47
N ASP A 38 34.28 -19.19 64.42
CA ASP A 38 35.18 -19.16 65.59
C ASP A 38 35.31 -17.76 66.22
N GLY A 39 34.67 -16.74 65.64
CA GLY A 39 34.69 -15.36 66.12
C GLY A 39 35.96 -14.58 65.75
N GLU A 40 36.88 -15.19 64.99
CA GLU A 40 38.11 -14.56 64.51
C GLU A 40 37.93 -13.95 63.11
N TRP A 41 38.84 -13.05 62.72
CA TRP A 41 38.86 -12.51 61.36
C TRP A 41 39.42 -13.54 60.37
N HIS A 42 38.69 -13.78 59.29
CA HIS A 42 39.13 -14.63 58.18
C HIS A 42 39.20 -13.85 56.88
N SER A 43 40.18 -14.19 56.05
CA SER A 43 40.32 -13.63 54.71
C SER A 43 39.88 -14.67 53.67
N VAL A 44 38.94 -14.30 52.81
CA VAL A 44 38.43 -15.17 51.74
C VAL A 44 38.79 -14.55 50.39
N GLU A 45 39.35 -15.36 49.50
CA GLU A 45 39.60 -15.02 48.10
C GLU A 45 38.65 -15.84 47.22
N VAL A 46 37.91 -15.16 46.34
CA VAL A 46 37.02 -15.80 45.37
C VAL A 46 37.48 -15.42 43.97
N THR A 47 37.85 -16.40 43.15
CA THR A 47 38.21 -16.18 41.74
C THR A 47 37.15 -16.76 40.83
N ILE A 48 36.57 -15.91 39.97
CA ILE A 48 35.52 -16.27 39.02
C ILE A 48 36.14 -16.24 37.61
N ALA A 49 36.36 -17.42 37.03
CA ALA A 49 36.88 -17.61 35.67
C ALA A 49 36.07 -18.72 34.94
N ARG A 50 36.71 -19.59 34.15
CA ARG A 50 36.07 -20.81 33.60
C ARG A 50 35.63 -21.81 34.69
N ALA A 51 36.12 -21.62 35.89
CA ALA A 51 35.73 -22.29 37.12
C ALA A 51 35.59 -21.23 38.22
N VAL A 52 34.72 -21.46 39.20
CA VAL A 52 34.65 -20.65 40.42
C VAL A 52 35.53 -21.34 41.46
N THR A 53 36.48 -20.59 42.04
CA THR A 53 37.33 -21.06 43.13
C THR A 53 37.13 -20.19 44.36
N LEU A 54 37.00 -20.83 45.51
CA LEU A 54 36.91 -20.18 46.82
C LEU A 54 38.07 -20.66 47.69
N LYS A 55 38.88 -19.72 48.17
CA LYS A 55 40.09 -19.96 48.94
C LYS A 55 40.04 -19.19 50.26
N LEU A 56 40.18 -19.91 51.37
CA LEU A 56 40.31 -19.31 52.70
C LEU A 56 41.80 -19.14 53.04
N HIS A 57 42.22 -17.92 53.35
CA HIS A 57 43.59 -17.61 53.75
C HIS A 57 43.70 -17.64 55.27
N LYS A 58 44.18 -18.77 55.82
CA LYS A 58 44.60 -18.91 57.23
C LYS A 58 46.01 -19.50 57.25
N SER A 59 46.84 -19.11 58.23
CA SER A 59 48.25 -19.55 58.35
C SER A 59 48.42 -21.07 58.56
N SER A 60 47.34 -21.80 58.80
CA SER A 60 47.28 -23.26 58.99
C SER A 60 46.72 -24.04 57.78
N CYS A 61 46.41 -23.38 56.66
CA CYS A 61 45.85 -24.02 55.45
C CYS A 61 46.92 -24.16 54.35
N THR A 62 47.53 -25.33 54.23
CA THR A 62 48.21 -25.78 53.00
C THR A 62 47.37 -26.89 52.38
N GLU A 63 46.66 -26.55 51.30
CA GLU A 63 45.91 -27.44 50.38
C GLU A 63 44.51 -27.96 50.77
N SER A 64 44.05 -27.86 52.02
CA SER A 64 42.70 -28.34 52.42
C SER A 64 41.56 -27.31 52.37
N CYS A 65 41.85 -26.05 52.00
CA CYS A 65 40.91 -24.92 52.09
C CYS A 65 40.56 -24.32 50.72
N LEU A 66 40.60 -25.16 49.67
CA LEU A 66 40.31 -24.79 48.29
C LEU A 66 39.09 -25.59 47.79
N SER A 67 38.03 -24.89 47.41
CA SER A 67 36.85 -25.50 46.77
C SER A 67 36.74 -25.01 45.32
N GLN A 68 36.58 -25.93 44.36
CA GLN A 68 36.55 -25.63 42.93
C GLN A 68 35.38 -26.35 42.26
N THR A 69 34.62 -25.65 41.43
CA THR A 69 33.59 -26.26 40.56
C THR A 69 33.80 -25.89 39.09
N ALA A 70 33.29 -26.70 38.18
CA ALA A 70 33.15 -26.34 36.78
C ALA A 70 32.00 -25.34 36.63
N ALA A 71 32.27 -24.16 36.06
CA ALA A 71 31.23 -23.19 35.75
C ALA A 71 30.85 -23.28 34.27
N ILE A 72 29.56 -23.37 33.96
CA ILE A 72 29.02 -23.23 32.60
C ILE A 72 28.97 -21.73 32.29
N VAL A 73 30.13 -21.09 32.14
CA VAL A 73 30.20 -19.66 31.77
C VAL A 73 31.11 -19.52 30.57
N ASP A 74 30.50 -19.37 29.40
CA ASP A 74 31.19 -18.99 28.18
C ASP A 74 31.76 -17.56 28.36
N SER A 75 32.97 -17.36 27.87
CA SER A 75 33.81 -16.17 27.94
C SER A 75 33.14 -14.84 27.57
N ARG A 76 31.96 -14.87 26.91
CA ARG A 76 31.16 -13.68 26.59
C ARG A 76 30.22 -13.20 27.73
N GLN A 77 30.02 -14.01 28.79
CA GLN A 77 29.11 -13.67 29.91
C GLN A 77 29.83 -13.23 31.20
N ALA A 78 31.17 -13.32 31.29
CA ALA A 78 31.90 -12.98 32.52
C ALA A 78 31.72 -11.51 32.97
N VAL A 79 31.48 -10.59 32.03
CA VAL A 79 31.23 -9.16 32.32
C VAL A 79 29.84 -8.92 32.96
N ILE A 80 28.92 -9.88 32.85
CA ILE A 80 27.55 -9.79 33.38
C ILE A 80 27.46 -10.36 34.82
N ALA A 81 28.36 -11.27 35.19
CA ALA A 81 28.36 -11.98 36.47
C ALA A 81 28.53 -11.08 37.72
N PHE A 82 29.05 -9.85 37.56
CA PHE A 82 29.33 -8.93 38.67
C PHE A 82 28.27 -7.84 38.88
N ARG A 83 27.16 -7.83 38.14
CA ARG A 83 26.17 -6.72 38.23
C ARG A 83 25.37 -6.69 39.55
N ASN A 84 25.22 -7.82 40.24
CA ASN A 84 24.48 -7.95 41.50
C ASN A 84 25.30 -8.75 42.53
N VAL A 85 26.36 -8.16 43.10
CA VAL A 85 27.16 -8.80 44.15
C VAL A 85 26.82 -8.17 45.49
N PHE A 86 26.40 -8.99 46.46
CA PHE A 86 26.11 -8.56 47.83
C PHE A 86 27.11 -9.21 48.78
N LEU A 87 27.62 -8.43 49.75
CA LEU A 87 28.49 -8.89 50.83
C LEU A 87 27.74 -8.69 52.16
N GLY A 88 27.18 -9.77 52.72
CA GLY A 88 26.55 -9.77 54.05
C GLY A 88 25.02 -9.93 54.11
N GLY A 89 24.50 -11.05 53.58
CA GLY A 89 23.08 -11.41 53.67
C GLY A 89 22.25 -11.03 52.44
N LEU A 90 21.16 -11.77 52.20
CA LEU A 90 20.15 -11.42 51.19
C LEU A 90 19.23 -10.34 51.78
N PRO A 91 19.03 -9.17 51.14
CA PRO A 91 18.06 -8.21 51.61
C PRO A 91 16.67 -8.86 51.59
N GLN A 92 15.86 -8.61 52.61
CA GLN A 92 14.43 -8.89 52.58
C GLN A 92 13.89 -8.24 51.29
N GLU A 93 13.48 -9.04 50.31
CA GLU A 93 13.14 -8.55 48.97
C GLU A 93 11.90 -7.64 49.06
N TYR A 94 12.11 -6.32 49.08
CA TYR A 94 11.00 -5.38 48.91
C TYR A 94 10.45 -5.52 47.50
N ILE A 95 9.17 -5.91 47.41
CA ILE A 95 8.47 -6.13 46.14
C ILE A 95 8.36 -4.79 45.40
N PRO A 96 8.99 -4.64 44.22
CA PRO A 96 8.91 -3.40 43.45
C PRO A 96 7.49 -3.16 42.93
N GLY A 97 7.13 -1.88 42.83
CA GLY A 97 5.90 -1.42 42.17
C GLY A 97 6.16 -1.17 40.69
N ARG A 98 5.42 -1.87 39.83
CA ARG A 98 5.40 -1.68 38.38
C ARG A 98 4.26 -0.74 38.01
N PHE A 99 4.60 0.34 37.32
CA PHE A 99 3.67 1.38 36.89
C PHE A 99 3.49 1.29 35.37
N GLY A 100 2.23 1.40 34.93
CA GLY A 100 1.85 1.44 33.52
C GLY A 100 1.88 0.07 32.83
N HIS A 101 0.78 -0.69 32.95
CA HIS A 101 0.49 -1.84 32.10
C HIS A 101 -0.49 -1.40 30.99
N GLU A 102 -0.16 -1.64 29.72
CA GLU A 102 -0.99 -1.26 28.56
C GLU A 102 -1.24 0.27 28.46
N GLU A 103 -2.49 0.70 28.17
CA GLU A 103 -2.93 2.10 28.15
C GLU A 103 -3.39 2.64 29.51
N THR A 104 -3.19 1.88 30.59
CA THR A 104 -3.70 2.28 31.91
C THR A 104 -2.87 3.40 32.54
N THR A 105 -3.55 4.38 33.15
CA THR A 105 -2.95 5.40 34.00
C THR A 105 -2.89 4.88 35.44
N GLY A 106 -1.72 4.89 36.07
CA GLY A 106 -1.52 4.35 37.41
C GLY A 106 -0.64 5.23 38.30
N TYR A 107 -0.90 5.19 39.60
CA TYR A 107 -0.14 5.92 40.62
C TYR A 107 -0.25 5.22 41.98
N ALA A 108 0.71 5.50 42.86
CA ALA A 108 0.67 5.11 44.26
C ALA A 108 0.62 6.36 45.14
N ALA A 109 -0.15 6.32 46.21
CA ALA A 109 -0.27 7.42 47.17
C ALA A 109 0.02 6.91 48.59
N PHE A 110 0.91 7.60 49.30
CA PHE A 110 1.31 7.28 50.67
C PHE A 110 1.00 8.46 51.59
N SER A 111 0.24 8.21 52.66
CA SER A 111 -0.02 9.20 53.70
C SER A 111 1.18 9.31 54.64
N ILE A 112 1.63 10.54 54.91
CA ILE A 112 2.76 10.79 55.79
C ILE A 112 2.32 10.81 57.26
N GLU A 113 2.95 9.95 58.08
CA GLU A 113 2.60 9.77 59.50
C GLU A 113 3.41 10.65 60.47
N GLU A 114 4.56 11.20 60.03
CA GLU A 114 5.43 12.05 60.84
C GLU A 114 5.83 13.34 60.13
N SER A 115 5.94 14.44 60.90
CA SER A 115 6.42 15.70 60.34
C SER A 115 7.94 15.72 60.29
N HIS A 116 8.49 16.15 59.17
CA HIS A 116 9.93 16.18 58.95
C HIS A 116 10.42 17.56 58.50
N GLU A 117 11.52 18.03 59.11
CA GLU A 117 12.22 19.28 58.73
C GLU A 117 13.22 19.05 57.61
N ASN A 118 14.10 18.06 57.78
CA ASN A 118 15.14 17.70 56.85
C ASN A 118 15.01 16.22 56.56
N VAL A 119 14.50 15.87 55.39
CA VAL A 119 14.27 14.48 55.03
C VAL A 119 14.68 14.23 53.59
N THR A 120 15.07 13.00 53.34
CA THR A 120 15.45 12.54 52.01
C THR A 120 14.38 11.57 51.53
N VAL A 121 13.84 11.77 50.33
CA VAL A 121 13.09 10.72 49.65
C VAL A 121 14.03 10.03 48.70
N SER A 122 14.15 8.70 48.79
CA SER A 122 15.03 7.93 47.91
C SER A 122 14.32 6.72 47.33
N MET A 123 14.69 6.33 46.12
CA MET A 123 14.13 5.15 45.45
C MET A 123 15.05 4.69 44.33
N PHE A 124 14.95 3.43 43.94
CA PHE A 124 15.47 2.94 42.65
C PHE A 124 14.39 3.07 41.59
N VAL A 125 14.76 3.68 40.46
CA VAL A 125 13.88 3.86 39.29
C VAL A 125 14.48 3.13 38.10
N ARG A 126 13.63 2.39 37.37
CA ARG A 126 14.00 1.74 36.11
C ARG A 126 12.93 2.04 35.08
N THR A 127 13.32 2.60 33.93
CA THR A 127 12.39 2.83 32.82
C THR A 127 13.13 2.86 31.49
N ARG A 128 12.40 2.66 30.39
CA ARG A 128 12.83 2.94 29.02
C ARG A 128 12.08 4.11 28.38
N LYS A 129 11.08 4.67 29.08
CA LYS A 129 10.30 5.80 28.55
C LYS A 129 11.03 7.12 28.80
N PRO A 130 11.08 8.02 27.81
CA PRO A 130 11.72 9.32 27.96
C PRO A 130 10.91 10.30 28.83
N PHE A 131 9.61 10.07 29.02
CA PHE A 131 8.73 10.93 29.82
C PHE A 131 8.04 10.11 30.93
N GLY A 132 7.82 10.73 32.09
CA GLY A 132 7.01 10.14 33.16
C GLY A 132 7.14 10.82 34.52
N PHE A 133 6.02 11.03 35.21
CA PHE A 133 5.94 11.65 36.53
C PHE A 133 6.40 10.70 37.64
N LEU A 134 7.49 11.04 38.34
CA LEU A 134 8.09 10.13 39.33
C LEU A 134 7.54 10.35 40.74
N LEU A 135 7.53 11.61 41.19
CA LEU A 135 7.25 11.96 42.57
C LEU A 135 6.55 13.31 42.68
N GLY A 136 5.55 13.38 43.56
CA GLY A 136 4.87 14.61 43.94
C GLY A 136 4.50 14.66 45.41
N LEU A 137 4.61 15.82 46.05
CA LEU A 137 4.06 16.05 47.39
C LEU A 137 2.91 17.06 47.32
N GLU A 138 1.76 16.63 47.83
CA GLU A 138 0.54 17.43 47.87
C GLU A 138 0.18 17.82 49.31
N ARG A 139 -0.26 19.08 49.48
CA ARG A 139 -0.88 19.57 50.71
C ARG A 139 -2.13 20.37 50.37
N ASN A 140 -3.26 20.07 51.02
CA ASN A 140 -4.52 20.78 50.84
C ASN A 140 -4.83 21.00 49.35
N THR A 141 -4.71 19.96 48.51
CA THR A 141 -4.93 19.99 47.04
C THR A 141 -3.93 20.81 46.21
N SER A 142 -2.88 21.35 46.83
CA SER A 142 -1.79 22.05 46.13
C SER A 142 -0.53 21.18 46.07
N LEU A 143 -0.11 20.86 44.85
CA LEU A 143 1.13 20.14 44.58
C LEU A 143 2.32 21.10 44.69
N PHE A 144 3.12 20.94 45.74
CA PHE A 144 4.21 21.87 46.02
C PHE A 144 5.58 21.32 45.60
N LEU A 145 5.71 20.04 45.31
CA LEU A 145 6.94 19.45 44.81
C LEU A 145 6.62 18.51 43.66
N LYS A 146 7.44 18.56 42.60
CA LYS A 146 7.34 17.68 41.45
C LYS A 146 8.71 17.23 40.99
N VAL A 147 8.84 15.94 40.70
CA VAL A 147 9.99 15.34 40.02
C VAL A 147 9.47 14.43 38.91
N TRP A 148 9.97 14.61 37.70
CA TRP A 148 9.54 13.84 36.53
C TRP A 148 10.69 13.61 35.54
N LEU A 149 10.44 12.78 34.55
CA LEU A 149 11.33 12.56 33.41
C LEU A 149 10.87 13.37 32.20
N GLU A 150 11.83 13.99 31.54
CA GLU A 150 11.64 14.75 30.30
C GLU A 150 12.82 14.49 29.36
N ASP A 151 12.55 13.92 28.19
CA ASP A 151 13.58 13.43 27.25
C ASP A 151 14.63 12.52 27.92
N GLY A 152 14.19 11.69 28.87
CA GLY A 152 15.00 10.77 29.64
C GLY A 152 15.80 11.41 30.77
N LYS A 153 15.73 12.74 30.93
CA LYS A 153 16.44 13.51 31.96
C LYS A 153 15.54 13.81 33.15
N LEU A 154 16.13 13.96 34.33
CA LEU A 154 15.40 14.30 35.55
C LEU A 154 15.08 15.80 35.59
N ALA A 155 13.81 16.12 35.73
CA ALA A 155 13.31 17.45 35.97
C ALA A 155 12.75 17.58 37.40
N MET A 156 12.88 18.78 37.98
CA MET A 156 12.39 19.11 39.32
C MET A 156 11.82 20.52 39.35
N SER A 157 10.72 20.72 40.06
CA SER A 157 10.20 22.05 40.36
C SER A 157 9.58 22.09 41.76
N GLY A 158 9.79 23.20 42.48
CA GLY A 158 9.09 23.55 43.71
C GLY A 158 8.15 24.76 43.51
N PRO A 159 7.45 25.24 44.55
CA PRO A 159 6.51 26.33 44.43
C PRO A 159 7.24 27.62 44.08
N HIS A 160 6.74 28.34 43.08
CA HIS A 160 7.28 29.65 42.66
C HIS A 160 8.77 29.61 42.27
N SER A 161 9.27 28.44 41.87
CA SER A 161 10.67 28.23 41.47
C SER A 161 10.75 27.81 40.01
N ASN A 162 11.81 28.22 39.33
CA ASN A 162 12.07 27.79 37.96
C ASN A 162 12.33 26.29 37.93
N LYS A 163 11.81 25.64 36.89
CA LYS A 163 12.08 24.24 36.58
C LYS A 163 13.59 24.01 36.42
N PHE A 164 14.09 23.00 37.12
CA PHE A 164 15.41 22.44 36.92
C PHE A 164 15.32 21.23 35.98
N LEU A 165 16.28 21.09 35.07
CA LEU A 165 16.43 19.93 34.18
C LEU A 165 17.89 19.45 34.23
N SER A 166 18.11 18.17 34.53
CA SER A 166 19.44 17.59 34.60
C SER A 166 20.02 17.28 33.21
N MET A 167 21.33 17.07 33.12
CA MET A 167 21.98 16.62 31.88
C MET A 167 22.01 15.09 31.73
N GLN A 168 21.81 14.34 32.82
CA GLN A 168 21.97 12.89 32.81
C GLN A 168 20.69 12.19 32.33
N ILE A 169 20.86 11.26 31.40
CA ILE A 169 19.79 10.42 30.85
C ILE A 169 19.67 9.13 31.68
N MET A 170 18.44 8.69 31.97
CA MET A 170 18.13 7.52 32.84
C MET A 170 17.11 6.54 32.26
N ASN A 171 16.76 6.65 30.97
CA ASN A 171 15.78 5.78 30.31
C ASN A 171 16.41 4.64 29.50
N ASP A 172 17.56 4.11 29.95
CA ASP A 172 18.27 3.00 29.28
C ASP A 172 17.78 1.60 29.73
N GLY A 173 16.83 1.55 30.66
CA GLY A 173 16.30 0.31 31.23
C GLY A 173 17.17 -0.32 32.33
N ASN A 174 18.21 0.36 32.82
CA ASN A 174 18.92 0.00 34.05
C ASN A 174 18.27 0.66 35.28
N PHE A 175 18.55 0.14 36.47
CA PHE A 175 18.14 0.77 37.72
C PHE A 175 19.05 1.95 38.05
N TYR A 176 18.44 3.07 38.38
CA TYR A 176 19.12 4.25 38.90
C TYR A 176 18.60 4.57 40.29
N PHE A 177 19.52 4.72 41.23
CA PHE A 177 19.19 5.25 42.55
C PHE A 177 19.03 6.76 42.44
N ILE A 178 17.86 7.28 42.80
CA ILE A 178 17.63 8.72 42.91
C ILE A 178 17.35 9.07 44.35
N SER A 179 17.83 10.24 44.78
CA SER A 179 17.47 10.77 46.08
C SER A 179 17.24 12.28 46.02
N LEU A 180 16.18 12.72 46.67
CA LEU A 180 15.81 14.10 46.81
C LEU A 180 15.98 14.50 48.27
N LYS A 181 16.98 15.32 48.54
CA LYS A 181 17.25 15.86 49.86
C LYS A 181 16.51 17.18 50.02
N MET A 182 15.53 17.23 50.90
CA MET A 182 14.76 18.43 51.23
C MET A 182 15.37 19.09 52.46
N GLY A 183 15.86 20.32 52.29
CA GLY A 183 16.26 21.21 53.37
C GLY A 183 15.30 22.40 53.49
N PRO A 184 15.53 23.32 54.44
CA PRO A 184 14.58 24.40 54.77
C PRO A 184 14.37 25.41 53.63
N ASN A 185 15.40 25.67 52.81
CA ASN A 185 15.35 26.69 51.74
C ASN A 185 15.77 26.15 50.35
N MET A 186 16.14 24.88 50.27
CA MET A 186 16.72 24.30 49.07
C MET A 186 16.42 22.81 48.99
N MET A 187 16.12 22.35 47.78
CA MET A 187 16.07 20.93 47.44
C MET A 187 17.23 20.58 46.56
N ASP A 188 17.88 19.47 46.89
CA ASP A 188 18.98 18.91 46.13
C ASP A 188 18.57 17.56 45.56
N LEU A 189 18.67 17.42 44.24
CA LEU A 189 18.41 16.16 43.54
C LEU A 189 19.74 15.46 43.25
N PHE A 190 19.80 14.17 43.59
CA PHE A 190 20.96 13.32 43.39
C PHE A 190 20.59 12.09 42.57
N GLN A 191 21.58 11.60 41.84
CA GLN A 191 21.59 10.27 41.25
C GLN A 191 22.81 9.52 41.81
N SER A 192 22.57 8.40 42.48
CA SER A 192 23.59 7.72 43.29
C SER A 192 24.23 8.72 44.28
N SER A 193 25.53 9.00 44.15
CA SER A 193 26.26 9.98 44.96
C SER A 193 26.46 11.34 44.28
N LYS A 194 26.04 11.49 43.01
CA LYS A 194 26.26 12.70 42.20
C LYS A 194 25.10 13.68 42.36
N LYS A 195 25.40 14.89 42.84
CA LYS A 195 24.43 16.00 42.86
C LYS A 195 24.15 16.46 41.44
N LEU A 196 22.88 16.42 41.03
CA LEU A 196 22.45 16.83 39.69
C LEU A 196 22.12 18.32 39.66
N GLY A 197 21.46 18.84 40.69
CA GLY A 197 21.12 20.25 40.79
C GLY A 197 20.32 20.59 42.03
N SER A 198 20.00 21.88 42.14
CA SER A 198 19.30 22.46 43.29
C SER A 198 18.17 23.38 42.84
N VAL A 199 17.06 23.36 43.56
CA VAL A 199 15.98 24.33 43.40
C VAL A 199 15.81 25.08 44.72
N SER A 200 15.99 26.42 44.67
CA SER A 200 15.72 27.27 45.83
C SER A 200 14.24 27.55 45.90
N THR A 201 13.64 27.19 47.02
CA THR A 201 12.21 27.40 47.26
C THR A 201 11.94 27.41 48.76
N PRO A 202 11.02 28.27 49.24
CA PRO A 202 10.58 28.25 50.63
C PRO A 202 9.71 27.01 50.86
N LEU A 203 10.35 25.86 51.07
CA LEU A 203 9.61 24.63 51.36
C LEU A 203 9.06 24.68 52.78
N ARG A 204 7.77 24.41 52.87
CA ARG A 204 7.14 24.13 54.14
C ARG A 204 7.54 22.71 54.56
N LYS A 205 7.92 22.53 55.84
CA LYS A 205 8.04 21.22 56.53
C LYS A 205 7.05 20.21 55.97
N ILE A 206 7.44 18.95 55.78
CA ILE A 206 6.46 17.90 55.50
C ILE A 206 5.62 17.70 56.77
N HIS A 207 4.30 17.76 56.66
CA HIS A 207 3.38 17.63 57.79
C HIS A 207 2.77 16.22 57.86
N ARG A 208 2.37 15.84 59.08
CA ARG A 208 1.45 14.71 59.32
C ARG A 208 0.12 15.06 58.62
N THR A 209 -0.13 14.48 57.44
CA THR A 209 -1.31 14.59 56.53
C THR A 209 -0.92 14.89 55.07
N ASP A 210 0.33 15.26 54.79
CA ASP A 210 0.77 15.40 53.40
C ASP A 210 0.67 14.03 52.69
N ILE A 211 0.45 14.07 51.37
CA ILE A 211 0.37 12.86 50.55
C ILE A 211 1.54 12.84 49.59
N LEU A 212 2.30 11.73 49.61
CA LEU A 212 3.35 11.44 48.66
C LEU A 212 2.79 10.60 47.52
N TYR A 213 2.73 11.20 46.34
CA TYR A 213 2.34 10.54 45.09
C TYR A 213 3.57 10.04 44.34
N ILE A 214 3.46 8.83 43.82
CA ILE A 214 4.51 8.15 43.06
C ILE A 214 3.92 7.64 41.75
N GLY A 215 4.62 7.89 40.65
CA GLY A 215 4.27 7.40 39.32
C GLY A 215 3.15 8.17 38.58
N GLY A 216 2.42 9.05 39.26
CA GLY A 216 1.38 9.89 38.66
C GLY A 216 0.56 10.61 39.74
N LEU A 217 -0.42 11.41 39.33
CA LEU A 217 -1.34 12.12 40.22
C LEU A 217 -2.79 11.73 39.92
N PRO A 218 -3.72 11.92 40.88
CA PRO A 218 -5.16 11.81 40.63
C PRO A 218 -5.64 12.80 39.54
N ASP A 219 -5.05 13.99 39.51
CA ASP A 219 -5.26 14.96 38.43
C ASP A 219 -4.50 14.54 37.16
N LYS A 220 -5.25 14.06 36.17
CA LYS A 220 -4.70 13.61 34.88
C LYS A 220 -4.07 14.76 34.09
N GLN A 221 -4.65 15.96 34.11
CA GLN A 221 -4.12 17.08 33.33
C GLN A 221 -2.79 17.56 33.89
N GLU A 222 -2.71 17.71 35.21
CA GLU A 222 -1.45 18.04 35.89
C GLU A 222 -0.40 16.95 35.64
N THR A 223 -0.78 15.68 35.66
CA THR A 223 0.15 14.59 35.35
C THR A 223 0.70 14.69 33.91
N ILE A 224 -0.17 14.96 32.92
CA ILE A 224 0.23 15.10 31.50
C ILE A 224 1.19 16.28 31.29
N LEU A 225 0.95 17.42 31.95
CA LEU A 225 1.82 18.59 31.87
C LEU A 225 3.23 18.34 32.43
N ASN A 226 3.37 17.40 33.36
CA ASN A 226 4.63 17.05 34.01
C ASN A 226 5.16 15.68 33.56
N GLY A 227 5.13 15.42 32.25
CA GLY A 227 5.73 14.23 31.63
C GLY A 227 4.80 13.01 31.51
N GLY A 228 3.53 13.11 31.91
CA GLY A 228 2.58 12.01 31.84
C GLY A 228 2.76 10.96 32.93
N PHE A 229 1.90 9.94 32.96
CA PHE A 229 1.99 8.85 33.93
C PHE A 229 3.27 8.06 33.71
N PHE A 230 4.02 7.81 34.77
CA PHE A 230 5.26 7.05 34.71
C PHE A 230 4.97 5.60 34.32
N LYS A 231 5.78 5.11 33.39
CA LYS A 231 5.82 3.69 33.02
C LYS A 231 7.21 3.16 33.34
N GLY A 232 7.30 2.21 34.26
CA GLY A 232 8.58 1.80 34.83
C GLY A 232 8.43 0.95 36.09
N CYS A 233 9.55 0.62 36.71
CA CYS A 233 9.58 0.10 38.07
C CYS A 233 10.12 1.11 39.05
N ILE A 234 9.56 1.09 40.25
CA ILE A 234 10.11 1.78 41.42
C ILE A 234 10.30 0.75 42.54
N GLN A 235 11.47 0.73 43.15
CA GLN A 235 11.84 -0.17 44.24
C GLN A 235 12.49 0.59 45.39
N ASP A 236 12.38 0.07 46.61
CA ASP A 236 13.03 0.59 47.82
C ASP A 236 12.73 2.09 48.04
N LEU A 237 11.46 2.46 47.90
CA LEU A 237 11.01 3.82 48.20
C LEU A 237 11.14 4.07 49.70
N ARG A 238 11.87 5.11 50.08
CA ARG A 238 12.11 5.49 51.48
C ARG A 238 11.85 6.96 51.72
N LEU A 239 11.32 7.26 52.89
CA LEU A 239 11.25 8.60 53.45
C LEU A 239 12.16 8.65 54.70
N GLY A 240 13.35 9.24 54.54
CA GLY A 240 14.42 9.13 55.51
C GLY A 240 14.85 7.67 55.64
N ASN A 241 14.70 7.12 56.85
CA ASN A 241 14.99 5.70 57.12
C ASN A 241 13.75 4.81 57.09
N HIS A 242 12.55 5.36 56.84
CA HIS A 242 11.30 4.62 56.84
C HIS A 242 11.01 4.07 55.44
N PRO A 243 10.91 2.74 55.25
CA PRO A 243 10.50 2.16 53.98
C PRO A 243 9.00 2.41 53.74
N LEU A 244 8.66 2.77 52.51
CA LEU A 244 7.29 2.88 52.03
C LEU A 244 7.04 1.73 51.06
N GLU A 245 6.41 0.67 51.56
CA GLU A 245 6.22 -0.57 50.81
C GLU A 245 4.96 -0.50 49.95
N PHE A 246 5.08 -0.87 48.66
CA PHE A 246 3.90 -1.04 47.79
C PHE A 246 3.09 -2.28 48.23
N TYR A 247 3.76 -3.39 48.55
CA TYR A 247 3.12 -4.65 48.93
C TYR A 247 3.72 -5.17 50.23
N PRO A 248 3.17 -4.80 51.40
CA PRO A 248 3.72 -5.21 52.68
C PRO A 248 3.54 -6.71 52.93
N LEU A 249 4.65 -7.41 53.24
CA LEU A 249 4.70 -8.86 53.44
C LEU A 249 4.11 -9.32 54.79
N THR A 250 3.92 -8.40 55.73
CA THR A 250 3.44 -8.67 57.10
C THR A 250 2.22 -7.81 57.43
N ALA A 251 1.03 -8.31 57.11
CA ALA A 251 -0.20 -7.87 57.78
C ALA A 251 -0.22 -8.43 59.23
N SER A 252 0.73 -7.99 60.06
CA SER A 252 0.67 -8.14 61.51
C SER A 252 -0.23 -7.03 62.04
N LEU A 253 -1.26 -7.41 62.80
CA LEU A 253 -2.33 -6.55 63.30
C LEU A 253 -1.90 -5.34 64.18
N ASN A 254 -0.61 -5.06 64.40
CA ASN A 254 -0.17 -4.03 65.36
C ASN A 254 1.07 -3.20 64.96
N SER A 255 1.51 -3.21 63.70
CA SER A 255 2.49 -2.21 63.22
C SER A 255 1.81 -1.27 62.24
N ALA A 256 1.83 0.03 62.53
CA ALA A 256 1.39 1.10 61.62
C ALA A 256 2.21 1.02 60.33
N SER A 257 1.76 0.19 59.39
CA SER A 257 2.25 0.15 58.03
C SER A 257 1.56 1.29 57.29
N SER A 258 2.37 2.17 56.71
CA SER A 258 1.94 3.36 55.98
C SER A 258 0.77 3.01 55.04
N LYS A 259 -0.39 3.64 55.25
CA LYS A 259 -1.60 3.38 54.45
C LYS A 259 -1.36 3.79 52.99
N SER A 260 -1.01 2.82 52.13
CA SER A 260 -0.76 3.03 50.71
C SER A 260 -2.01 2.77 49.87
N THR A 261 -2.29 3.66 48.92
CA THR A 261 -3.31 3.46 47.88
C THR A 261 -2.61 3.19 46.56
N LEU A 262 -2.89 2.05 45.92
CA LEU A 262 -2.30 1.66 44.64
C LEU A 262 -3.38 1.64 43.56
N ILE A 263 -3.20 2.46 42.51
CA ILE A 263 -4.07 2.46 41.34
C ILE A 263 -3.26 1.96 40.15
N ASN A 264 -3.63 0.81 39.58
CA ASN A 264 -2.96 0.20 38.43
C ASN A 264 -1.44 0.03 38.62
N VAL A 265 -1.02 -0.29 39.84
CA VAL A 265 0.36 -0.68 40.17
C VAL A 265 0.37 -2.19 40.37
N VAL A 266 1.31 -2.88 39.74
CA VAL A 266 1.44 -4.35 39.78
C VAL A 266 2.74 -4.74 40.48
N ALA A 267 2.74 -5.87 41.20
CA ALA A 267 3.92 -6.38 41.89
C ALA A 267 4.97 -6.92 40.89
N GLY A 268 6.24 -6.62 41.15
CA GLY A 268 7.38 -7.15 40.40
C GLY A 268 8.01 -6.17 39.41
N CYS A 269 9.13 -6.56 38.80
CA CYS A 269 9.88 -5.69 37.88
C CYS A 269 10.35 -6.40 36.60
N ILE A 270 9.52 -7.32 36.11
CA ILE A 270 9.74 -7.98 34.83
C ILE A 270 9.28 -7.00 33.73
N GLY A 271 10.15 -6.08 33.34
CA GLY A 271 10.01 -5.41 32.05
C GLY A 271 10.29 -6.45 30.99
N GLU A 272 9.25 -7.03 30.39
CA GLU A 272 9.44 -8.01 29.34
C GLU A 272 10.10 -7.32 28.16
N ASP A 273 11.26 -7.84 27.74
CA ASP A 273 11.80 -7.50 26.43
C ASP A 273 10.89 -8.14 25.39
N LEU A 274 9.81 -7.45 25.06
CA LEU A 274 8.80 -7.89 24.09
C LEU A 274 9.42 -8.11 22.71
N CYS A 275 10.63 -7.62 22.41
CA CYS A 275 11.31 -7.98 21.16
C CYS A 275 11.78 -9.44 21.13
N LYS A 276 11.85 -10.14 22.28
CA LYS A 276 12.13 -11.58 22.32
C LYS A 276 11.05 -12.42 21.64
N SER A 277 9.79 -11.95 21.62
CA SER A 277 8.69 -12.63 20.91
C SER A 277 8.63 -12.24 19.43
N THR A 278 9.59 -11.46 18.92
CA THR A 278 9.66 -10.96 17.54
C THR A 278 8.34 -10.32 17.05
N PRO A 279 7.88 -9.23 17.69
CA PRO A 279 6.57 -8.65 17.42
C PRO A 279 6.53 -7.82 16.13
N CYS A 280 7.67 -7.37 15.63
CA CYS A 280 7.77 -6.69 14.35
C CYS A 280 7.69 -7.68 13.19
N GLN A 281 6.75 -7.45 12.29
CA GLN A 281 6.47 -8.25 11.12
C GLN A 281 7.27 -7.72 9.91
N ASN A 282 7.25 -8.46 8.81
CA ASN A 282 7.73 -8.00 7.51
C ASN A 282 9.18 -7.49 7.47
N GLY A 283 10.05 -8.02 8.33
CA GLY A 283 11.47 -7.63 8.41
C GLY A 283 11.72 -6.30 9.15
N GLY A 284 10.73 -5.79 9.88
CA GLY A 284 10.89 -4.63 10.75
C GLY A 284 11.88 -4.87 11.89
N VAL A 285 12.67 -3.84 12.22
CA VAL A 285 13.63 -3.90 13.35
C VAL A 285 12.91 -3.52 14.64
N CYS A 286 12.93 -4.42 15.62
CA CYS A 286 12.25 -4.24 16.90
C CYS A 286 13.10 -3.51 17.93
N TYR A 287 12.49 -2.53 18.60
CA TYR A 287 13.04 -1.86 19.76
C TYR A 287 12.08 -2.03 20.94
N SER A 288 12.54 -2.71 22.00
CA SER A 288 11.73 -2.94 23.19
C SER A 288 11.71 -1.66 24.03
N ILE A 289 10.50 -1.17 24.25
CA ILE A 289 10.20 -0.10 25.20
C ILE A 289 9.58 -0.74 26.46
N TRP A 290 9.28 0.06 27.47
CA TRP A 290 8.73 -0.45 28.73
C TRP A 290 7.33 -1.04 28.51
N ASP A 291 7.21 -2.37 28.59
CA ASP A 291 5.98 -3.16 28.38
C ASP A 291 5.27 -2.88 27.06
N ASP A 292 6.04 -2.47 26.06
CA ASP A 292 5.55 -2.19 24.73
C ASP A 292 6.73 -2.37 23.74
N PHE A 293 6.51 -2.23 22.45
CA PHE A 293 7.56 -2.27 21.45
C PHE A 293 7.32 -1.19 20.39
N THR A 294 8.38 -0.81 19.69
CA THR A 294 8.28 -0.02 18.47
C THR A 294 9.08 -0.70 17.37
N CYS A 295 8.60 -0.58 16.14
CA CYS A 295 9.23 -1.17 14.97
C CYS A 295 9.69 -0.06 14.03
N THR A 296 10.91 -0.17 13.52
CA THR A 296 11.33 0.59 12.34
C THR A 296 11.02 -0.25 11.11
N CYS A 297 10.10 0.25 10.28
CA CYS A 297 9.56 -0.48 9.15
C CYS A 297 10.38 -0.26 7.86
N PRO A 298 10.55 -1.31 7.03
CA PRO A 298 11.07 -1.16 5.67
C PRO A 298 10.23 -0.18 4.83
N PRO A 299 10.79 0.41 3.75
CA PRO A 299 10.18 1.51 3.00
C PRO A 299 8.76 1.22 2.45
N ASN A 300 8.47 -0.06 2.21
CA ASN A 300 7.21 -0.58 1.70
C ASN A 300 6.27 -1.13 2.79
N MET A 301 6.50 -0.79 4.07
CA MET A 301 5.70 -1.25 5.21
C MET A 301 5.28 -0.07 6.10
N ALA A 302 4.20 -0.23 6.84
CA ALA A 302 3.64 0.73 7.79
C ALA A 302 2.93 0.00 8.95
N GLY A 303 2.39 0.74 9.93
CA GLY A 303 1.79 0.17 11.14
C GLY A 303 2.76 0.03 12.32
N LYS A 304 2.22 -0.23 13.52
CA LYS A 304 3.00 -0.24 14.78
C LYS A 304 4.00 -1.40 14.84
N ALA A 305 3.61 -2.53 14.27
CA ALA A 305 4.34 -3.77 14.13
C ALA A 305 4.85 -4.00 12.69
N CYS A 306 4.81 -3.00 11.80
CA CYS A 306 5.06 -3.18 10.36
C CYS A 306 4.11 -4.19 9.69
N GLU A 307 2.89 -4.28 10.21
CA GLU A 307 1.81 -5.18 9.81
C GLU A 307 1.12 -4.74 8.51
N GLU A 308 1.20 -3.45 8.17
CA GLU A 308 0.63 -2.90 6.95
C GLU A 308 1.69 -2.94 5.84
N VAL A 309 1.34 -3.49 4.70
CA VAL A 309 2.21 -3.52 3.51
C VAL A 309 1.73 -2.45 2.53
N LYS A 310 2.63 -1.57 2.08
CA LYS A 310 2.37 -0.61 1.01
C LYS A 310 2.56 -1.29 -0.34
N TRP A 311 1.53 -2.02 -0.73
CA TRP A 311 1.60 -2.94 -1.85
C TRP A 311 1.97 -2.31 -3.19
N CYS A 312 1.44 -1.14 -3.57
CA CYS A 312 1.74 -0.53 -4.87
C CYS A 312 3.16 0.06 -4.97
N ASP A 313 3.83 0.35 -3.85
CA ASP A 313 5.21 0.84 -3.83
C ASP A 313 6.22 -0.26 -4.18
N LEU A 314 5.79 -1.53 -4.15
CA LEU A 314 6.58 -2.69 -4.57
C LEU A 314 6.56 -2.93 -6.09
N SER A 315 5.85 -2.09 -6.86
CA SER A 315 5.57 -2.32 -8.28
C SER A 315 5.11 -3.76 -8.58
N PRO A 316 4.11 -4.30 -7.86
CA PRO A 316 3.72 -5.71 -7.98
C PRO A 316 2.88 -6.00 -9.22
N CYS A 317 2.44 -4.96 -9.94
CA CYS A 317 1.71 -5.08 -11.19
C CYS A 317 2.69 -4.97 -12.38
N PRO A 318 2.46 -5.72 -13.47
CA PRO A 318 3.16 -5.52 -14.75
C PRO A 318 3.01 -4.08 -15.27
N PRO A 319 3.93 -3.57 -16.11
CA PRO A 319 3.89 -2.20 -16.63
C PRO A 319 2.57 -1.81 -17.32
N GLU A 320 1.85 -2.81 -17.86
CA GLU A 320 0.62 -2.65 -18.61
C GLU A 320 -0.65 -2.70 -17.72
N ALA A 321 -0.50 -2.91 -16.41
CA ALA A 321 -1.59 -3.03 -15.45
C ALA A 321 -1.57 -1.92 -14.40
N GLN A 322 -2.75 -1.38 -14.08
CA GLN A 322 -2.89 -0.33 -13.07
C GLN A 322 -3.02 -0.94 -11.66
N CYS A 323 -2.09 -0.58 -10.76
CA CYS A 323 -2.14 -0.96 -9.33
C CYS A 323 -3.06 -0.01 -8.56
N LEU A 324 -4.10 -0.53 -7.92
CA LEU A 324 -4.96 0.22 -7.02
C LEU A 324 -4.85 -0.34 -5.60
N PRO A 325 -4.60 0.51 -4.59
CA PRO A 325 -4.53 0.06 -3.19
C PRO A 325 -5.94 -0.27 -2.67
N VAL A 326 -6.09 -1.43 -2.03
CA VAL A 326 -7.34 -1.87 -1.38
C VAL A 326 -7.06 -2.22 0.09
N TYR A 327 -8.12 -2.38 0.90
CA TYR A 327 -7.97 -2.73 2.31
C TYR A 327 -7.16 -4.04 2.45
N GLN A 328 -5.96 -3.94 3.02
CA GLN A 328 -4.98 -5.03 3.16
C GLN A 328 -4.51 -5.68 1.84
N GLY A 329 -4.43 -4.92 0.74
CA GLY A 329 -3.97 -5.47 -0.54
C GLY A 329 -3.74 -4.44 -1.64
N PHE A 330 -3.57 -4.96 -2.85
CA PHE A 330 -3.59 -4.20 -4.09
C PHE A 330 -4.38 -5.00 -5.15
N GLU A 331 -4.98 -4.31 -6.10
CA GLU A 331 -5.57 -4.91 -7.29
C GLU A 331 -4.83 -4.43 -8.55
N CYS A 332 -4.60 -5.35 -9.50
CA CYS A 332 -4.10 -5.07 -10.84
C CYS A 332 -5.22 -5.36 -11.86
N LYS A 333 -5.50 -4.47 -12.82
CA LYS A 333 -6.66 -4.58 -13.73
C LYS A 333 -6.29 -5.11 -15.15
N SER A 334 -6.84 -6.25 -15.64
CA SER A 334 -6.72 -6.83 -17.04
C SER A 334 -7.76 -7.97 -17.39
N SER A 335 -7.79 -8.62 -18.60
CA SER A 335 -8.91 -9.49 -19.16
C SER A 335 -8.59 -10.81 -19.98
N ALA A 336 -9.23 -12.01 -19.68
CA ALA A 336 -9.33 -13.42 -20.30
C ALA A 336 -8.66 -14.76 -19.71
N ILE A 337 -9.32 -15.91 -19.40
CA ILE A 337 -8.69 -17.03 -18.60
C ILE A 337 -8.52 -18.43 -19.25
N PHE A 338 -7.32 -19.04 -19.13
CA PHE A 338 -6.98 -20.42 -19.50
C PHE A 338 -6.08 -21.16 -18.46
N TYR A 339 -6.14 -22.51 -18.46
CA TYR A 339 -5.54 -23.45 -17.48
C TYR A 339 -4.73 -24.58 -18.14
N ARG A 340 -3.75 -25.16 -17.43
CA ARG A 340 -2.97 -26.35 -17.84
C ARG A 340 -2.66 -27.26 -16.66
N SER A 341 -2.60 -28.57 -16.85
CA SER A 341 -2.21 -29.49 -15.78
C SER A 341 -0.80 -29.20 -15.25
N ASN A 342 -0.56 -29.46 -13.96
CA ASN A 342 0.77 -29.39 -13.37
C ASN A 342 1.64 -30.65 -13.65
N GLY A 343 1.17 -31.55 -14.52
CA GLY A 343 1.82 -32.82 -14.85
C GLY A 343 1.81 -33.89 -13.74
N LYS A 344 1.12 -33.67 -12.62
CA LYS A 344 1.11 -34.59 -11.47
C LYS A 344 -0.22 -35.34 -11.27
N ILE A 345 -1.21 -35.12 -12.13
CA ILE A 345 -2.54 -35.74 -12.05
C ILE A 345 -2.46 -37.25 -12.41
N ARG A 346 -2.72 -38.12 -11.45
CA ARG A 346 -2.72 -39.60 -11.57
C ARG A 346 -4.11 -40.20 -11.56
N ARG A 347 -5.11 -39.55 -10.96
CA ARG A 347 -6.51 -40.02 -10.91
C ARG A 347 -7.23 -39.96 -12.26
N ASP A 348 -8.17 -40.87 -12.50
CA ASP A 348 -9.09 -40.82 -13.65
C ASP A 348 -10.04 -39.63 -13.60
N LEU A 349 -10.05 -38.86 -14.69
CA LEU A 349 -10.91 -37.70 -14.86
C LEU A 349 -12.21 -38.15 -15.54
N THR A 350 -13.21 -38.50 -14.74
CA THR A 350 -14.44 -39.16 -15.23
C THR A 350 -15.69 -38.28 -15.14
N ASN A 351 -15.56 -37.06 -14.63
CA ASN A 351 -16.65 -36.10 -14.51
C ASN A 351 -16.17 -34.65 -14.59
N ILE A 352 -17.09 -33.75 -14.93
CA ILE A 352 -16.91 -32.30 -14.86
C ILE A 352 -18.14 -31.70 -14.20
N THR A 353 -17.94 -30.82 -13.21
CA THR A 353 -19.02 -30.10 -12.53
C THR A 353 -18.73 -28.60 -12.53
N PHE A 354 -19.72 -27.80 -12.90
CA PHE A 354 -19.65 -26.34 -12.80
C PHE A 354 -21.04 -25.75 -12.69
N GLY A 355 -21.13 -24.56 -12.14
CA GLY A 355 -22.32 -23.74 -12.13
C GLY A 355 -22.12 -22.54 -13.03
N PHE A 356 -23.19 -22.07 -13.67
CA PHE A 356 -23.16 -20.83 -14.43
C PHE A 356 -24.52 -20.15 -14.40
N ARG A 357 -24.54 -18.89 -14.82
CA ARG A 357 -25.76 -18.20 -15.24
C ARG A 357 -25.46 -17.21 -16.34
N THR A 358 -26.36 -17.14 -17.31
CA THR A 358 -26.22 -16.26 -18.47
C THR A 358 -27.59 -15.97 -19.09
N GLN A 359 -27.65 -14.95 -19.94
CA GLN A 359 -28.76 -14.69 -20.85
C GLN A 359 -28.37 -14.92 -22.32
N ASP A 360 -27.10 -15.22 -22.58
CA ASP A 360 -26.62 -15.54 -23.92
C ASP A 360 -27.21 -16.87 -24.40
N SER A 361 -27.69 -16.89 -25.65
CA SER A 361 -28.22 -18.09 -26.30
C SER A 361 -27.13 -18.96 -26.92
N ASP A 362 -25.97 -18.37 -27.25
CA ASP A 362 -24.91 -19.00 -28.02
C ASP A 362 -23.54 -18.60 -27.47
N VAL A 363 -22.87 -19.52 -26.76
CA VAL A 363 -21.60 -19.22 -26.08
C VAL A 363 -20.78 -20.47 -25.78
N VAL A 364 -19.45 -20.37 -25.82
CA VAL A 364 -18.55 -21.45 -25.37
C VAL A 364 -18.27 -21.30 -23.87
N LEU A 365 -18.50 -22.37 -23.11
CA LEU A 365 -18.26 -22.40 -21.66
C LEU A 365 -16.89 -22.99 -21.34
N LEU A 366 -16.54 -24.10 -21.99
CA LEU A 366 -15.27 -24.80 -21.79
C LEU A 366 -14.84 -25.47 -23.09
N TYR A 367 -13.56 -25.35 -23.42
CA TYR A 367 -12.96 -26.00 -24.58
C TYR A 367 -11.55 -26.52 -24.27
N ALA A 368 -11.21 -27.70 -24.77
CA ALA A 368 -9.87 -28.27 -24.68
C ALA A 368 -9.62 -29.23 -25.84
N GLU A 369 -8.43 -29.20 -26.42
CA GLU A 369 -8.10 -30.01 -27.59
C GLU A 369 -6.65 -30.51 -27.54
N LYS A 370 -6.48 -31.78 -27.88
CA LYS A 370 -5.21 -32.45 -28.13
C LYS A 370 -5.45 -33.48 -29.22
N GLU A 371 -5.28 -33.09 -30.48
CA GLU A 371 -5.65 -33.92 -31.65
C GLU A 371 -5.24 -35.41 -31.50
N PRO A 372 -6.17 -36.37 -31.71
CA PRO A 372 -7.56 -36.21 -32.15
C PRO A 372 -8.59 -36.06 -31.00
N GLU A 373 -8.14 -35.92 -29.76
CA GLU A 373 -9.00 -35.84 -28.58
C GLU A 373 -9.45 -34.39 -28.33
N PHE A 374 -10.73 -34.19 -28.05
CA PHE A 374 -11.25 -32.87 -27.73
C PHE A 374 -12.48 -32.92 -26.82
N LEU A 375 -12.70 -31.82 -26.12
CA LEU A 375 -13.85 -31.56 -25.28
C LEU A 375 -14.40 -30.17 -25.61
N SER A 376 -15.70 -30.10 -25.88
CA SER A 376 -16.42 -28.85 -26.06
C SER A 376 -17.70 -28.84 -25.24
N ILE A 377 -17.87 -27.81 -24.43
CA ILE A 377 -19.10 -27.52 -23.69
C ILE A 377 -19.55 -26.12 -24.06
N SER A 378 -20.71 -26.03 -24.70
CA SER A 378 -21.27 -24.78 -25.20
C SER A 378 -22.75 -24.66 -24.85
N ILE A 379 -23.29 -23.46 -25.00
CA ILE A 379 -24.72 -23.19 -25.12
C ILE A 379 -24.98 -22.90 -26.59
N GLU A 380 -25.95 -23.57 -27.19
CA GLU A 380 -26.39 -23.37 -28.57
C GLU A 380 -27.92 -23.39 -28.61
N ASP A 381 -28.52 -22.35 -29.20
CA ASP A 381 -29.99 -22.17 -29.18
C ASP A 381 -30.57 -22.33 -27.76
N ALA A 382 -29.92 -21.68 -26.79
CA ALA A 382 -30.26 -21.67 -25.37
C ALA A 382 -30.18 -23.01 -24.61
N LYS A 383 -29.72 -24.09 -25.25
CA LYS A 383 -29.51 -25.41 -24.63
C LYS A 383 -28.04 -25.73 -24.46
N LEU A 384 -27.69 -26.52 -23.46
CA LEU A 384 -26.32 -27.01 -23.30
C LEU A 384 -26.03 -28.06 -24.36
N LEU A 385 -24.86 -27.96 -24.99
CA LEU A 385 -24.30 -28.94 -25.89
C LEU A 385 -22.97 -29.44 -25.32
N PHE A 386 -22.85 -30.77 -25.22
CA PHE A 386 -21.64 -31.46 -24.77
C PHE A 386 -21.11 -32.35 -25.89
N GLN A 387 -19.87 -32.11 -26.29
CA GLN A 387 -19.17 -32.89 -27.29
C GLN A 387 -17.84 -33.40 -26.73
N LEU A 388 -17.60 -34.70 -26.90
CA LEU A 388 -16.39 -35.35 -26.42
C LEU A 388 -15.92 -36.41 -27.42
N GLN A 389 -14.64 -36.37 -27.72
CA GLN A 389 -13.91 -37.45 -28.37
C GLN A 389 -12.67 -37.73 -27.56
N SER A 390 -12.55 -38.94 -27.01
CA SER A 390 -11.44 -39.30 -26.15
C SER A 390 -11.16 -40.80 -26.14
N GLY A 391 -9.90 -41.16 -25.92
CA GLY A 391 -9.41 -42.53 -26.00
C GLY A 391 -9.34 -43.06 -27.44
N ASN A 392 -9.27 -44.38 -27.59
CA ASN A 392 -9.10 -45.03 -28.91
C ASN A 392 -10.39 -45.10 -29.75
N THR A 393 -11.36 -44.22 -29.53
CA THR A 393 -12.65 -44.23 -30.23
C THR A 393 -12.68 -43.20 -31.35
N PHE A 394 -13.12 -43.59 -32.54
CA PHE A 394 -13.34 -42.68 -33.69
C PHE A 394 -14.69 -41.94 -33.65
N PHE A 395 -15.48 -42.15 -32.61
CA PHE A 395 -16.82 -41.60 -32.51
C PHE A 395 -16.84 -40.40 -31.58
N THR A 396 -17.31 -39.26 -32.11
CA THR A 396 -17.63 -38.09 -31.30
C THR A 396 -18.96 -38.31 -30.59
N LEU A 397 -18.94 -38.27 -29.26
CA LEU A 397 -20.14 -38.18 -28.45
C LEU A 397 -20.69 -36.76 -28.55
N SER A 398 -21.99 -36.62 -28.83
CA SER A 398 -22.69 -35.33 -28.85
C SER A 398 -24.02 -35.48 -28.12
N MET A 399 -24.28 -34.62 -27.12
CA MET A 399 -25.49 -34.64 -26.32
C MET A 399 -25.95 -33.24 -25.99
N ALA A 400 -27.26 -32.98 -26.06
CA ALA A 400 -27.86 -31.70 -25.70
C ALA A 400 -28.77 -31.83 -24.47
N SER A 401 -28.89 -30.77 -23.67
CA SER A 401 -29.86 -30.72 -22.57
C SER A 401 -31.30 -30.61 -23.11
N SER A 402 -32.28 -31.08 -22.33
CA SER A 402 -33.69 -30.87 -22.68
C SER A 402 -34.18 -29.48 -22.23
N LEU A 403 -33.59 -28.96 -21.15
CA LEU A 403 -33.88 -27.64 -20.57
C LEU A 403 -33.11 -26.51 -21.24
N SER A 404 -33.77 -25.33 -21.31
CA SER A 404 -33.15 -24.05 -21.64
C SER A 404 -32.43 -23.48 -20.43
N VAL A 405 -31.26 -22.87 -20.63
CA VAL A 405 -30.33 -22.44 -19.55
C VAL A 405 -29.96 -20.95 -19.60
N ASN A 406 -30.60 -20.17 -20.46
CA ASN A 406 -30.34 -18.74 -20.67
C ASN A 406 -31.31 -17.82 -19.89
N ASP A 407 -31.90 -18.30 -18.80
CA ASP A 407 -32.92 -17.58 -18.04
C ASP A 407 -32.34 -16.56 -17.03
N GLY A 408 -31.02 -16.42 -16.99
CA GLY A 408 -30.30 -15.56 -16.06
C GLY A 408 -30.24 -16.08 -14.61
N LYS A 409 -30.73 -17.30 -14.34
CA LYS A 409 -30.63 -17.98 -13.05
C LYS A 409 -29.43 -18.94 -13.02
N TRP A 410 -29.04 -19.32 -11.80
CA TRP A 410 -27.97 -20.28 -11.59
C TRP A 410 -28.41 -21.68 -12.01
N HIS A 411 -27.63 -22.26 -12.91
CA HIS A 411 -27.69 -23.67 -13.28
C HIS A 411 -26.42 -24.37 -12.81
N LYS A 412 -26.55 -25.44 -12.03
CA LYS A 412 -25.45 -26.34 -11.67
C LYS A 412 -25.51 -27.55 -12.59
N VAL A 413 -24.41 -27.84 -13.27
CA VAL A 413 -24.33 -28.90 -14.29
C VAL A 413 -23.22 -29.87 -13.95
N THR A 414 -23.52 -31.16 -14.06
CA THR A 414 -22.53 -32.23 -13.95
C THR A 414 -22.61 -33.15 -15.15
N TYR A 415 -21.47 -33.34 -15.82
CA TYR A 415 -21.27 -34.39 -16.81
C TYR A 415 -20.47 -35.52 -16.17
N SER A 416 -20.91 -36.76 -16.28
CA SER A 416 -20.22 -37.90 -15.68
C SER A 416 -20.37 -39.19 -16.48
N MET A 417 -19.35 -40.05 -16.42
CA MET A 417 -19.42 -41.42 -16.93
C MET A 417 -20.39 -42.26 -16.09
N THR A 418 -21.23 -43.08 -16.74
CA THR A 418 -22.12 -44.02 -16.03
C THR A 418 -21.35 -45.18 -15.40
N GLU A 419 -20.21 -45.55 -15.99
CA GLU A 419 -19.28 -46.57 -15.50
C GLU A 419 -17.85 -45.99 -15.44
N PRO A 420 -17.46 -45.32 -14.34
CA PRO A 420 -16.18 -44.61 -14.23
C PRO A 420 -14.92 -45.49 -14.34
N LEU A 421 -15.05 -46.79 -14.09
CA LEU A 421 -13.93 -47.75 -14.13
C LEU A 421 -13.71 -48.37 -15.51
N SER A 422 -14.62 -48.12 -16.46
CA SER A 422 -14.57 -48.68 -17.82
C SER A 422 -13.71 -47.81 -18.73
N GLN A 423 -12.98 -48.42 -19.68
CA GLN A 423 -12.17 -47.69 -20.67
C GLN A 423 -13.01 -46.79 -21.59
N SER A 424 -14.27 -47.17 -21.81
CA SER A 424 -15.27 -46.37 -22.50
C SER A 424 -16.59 -46.47 -21.76
N SER A 425 -17.31 -45.37 -21.63
CA SER A 425 -18.61 -45.36 -20.96
C SER A 425 -19.58 -44.40 -21.63
N ARG A 426 -20.88 -44.62 -21.41
CA ARG A 426 -21.89 -43.61 -21.71
C ARG A 426 -21.74 -42.46 -20.72
N TRP A 427 -22.08 -41.27 -21.17
CA TRP A 427 -22.04 -40.07 -20.35
C TRP A 427 -23.46 -39.63 -20.03
N ARG A 428 -23.67 -39.13 -18.82
CA ARG A 428 -24.92 -38.51 -18.41
C ARG A 428 -24.70 -37.04 -18.04
N ILE A 429 -25.73 -36.22 -18.25
CA ILE A 429 -25.82 -34.84 -17.77
C ILE A 429 -26.85 -34.76 -16.65
N ASP A 430 -26.48 -34.09 -15.56
CA ASP A 430 -27.33 -33.79 -14.42
C ASP A 430 -27.41 -32.26 -14.27
N ILE A 431 -28.62 -31.66 -14.34
CA ILE A 431 -28.84 -30.21 -14.19
C ILE A 431 -29.66 -29.94 -12.92
N ASN A 432 -29.18 -29.04 -12.07
CA ASN A 432 -29.85 -28.55 -10.85
C ASN A 432 -30.27 -29.60 -9.82
N ASP A 433 -29.70 -30.81 -9.89
CA ASP A 433 -30.04 -31.93 -9.02
C ASP A 433 -31.56 -32.34 -9.11
N GLU A 434 -32.30 -31.83 -10.10
CA GLU A 434 -33.71 -32.13 -10.38
C GLU A 434 -33.87 -32.79 -11.76
N GLY A 435 -34.07 -34.11 -11.76
CA GLY A 435 -34.89 -34.89 -12.71
C GLY A 435 -34.60 -34.92 -14.22
N ASP A 436 -33.90 -33.96 -14.82
CA ASP A 436 -33.51 -34.00 -16.23
C ASP A 436 -32.16 -34.69 -16.39
N HIS A 437 -32.20 -35.93 -16.84
CA HIS A 437 -31.05 -36.78 -17.08
C HIS A 437 -31.02 -37.17 -18.55
N ALA A 438 -30.20 -36.49 -19.36
CA ALA A 438 -29.89 -37.00 -20.70
C ALA A 438 -28.68 -37.94 -20.61
N MET A 439 -28.74 -39.03 -21.39
CA MET A 439 -27.66 -40.00 -21.49
C MET A 439 -27.22 -40.12 -22.94
N SER A 440 -25.91 -40.20 -23.15
CA SER A 440 -25.36 -40.35 -24.48
C SER A 440 -25.73 -41.71 -25.08
N THR A 441 -25.99 -41.70 -26.39
CA THR A 441 -26.25 -42.91 -27.17
C THR A 441 -24.95 -43.67 -27.47
N VAL A 442 -23.85 -42.94 -27.59
CA VAL A 442 -22.50 -43.43 -27.88
C VAL A 442 -21.66 -43.42 -26.61
N ALA A 443 -20.79 -44.43 -26.45
CA ALA A 443 -19.79 -44.49 -25.40
C ALA A 443 -18.44 -44.02 -25.94
N THR A 444 -17.69 -43.26 -25.14
CA THR A 444 -16.33 -42.78 -25.45
C THR A 444 -15.45 -42.84 -24.20
N GLY A 445 -14.17 -42.50 -24.32
CA GLY A 445 -13.21 -42.52 -23.22
C GLY A 445 -13.50 -41.50 -22.10
N ASN A 446 -12.62 -41.49 -21.10
CA ASN A 446 -12.63 -40.52 -20.00
C ASN A 446 -11.92 -39.20 -20.41
N LEU A 447 -11.62 -38.30 -19.48
CA LEU A 447 -11.02 -36.97 -19.78
C LEU A 447 -9.51 -36.93 -19.55
N ASN A 448 -8.84 -38.08 -19.61
CA ASN A 448 -7.44 -38.19 -19.20
C ASN A 448 -6.46 -37.41 -20.09
N PHE A 449 -6.82 -37.12 -21.34
CA PHE A 449 -6.00 -36.29 -22.23
C PHE A 449 -5.73 -34.89 -21.65
N LEU A 450 -6.59 -34.39 -20.74
CA LEU A 450 -6.40 -33.13 -20.02
C LEU A 450 -5.21 -33.14 -19.06
N ARG A 451 -4.69 -34.32 -18.71
CA ARG A 451 -3.52 -34.45 -17.83
C ARG A 451 -2.21 -34.19 -18.56
N GLU A 452 -2.19 -34.31 -19.89
CA GLU A 452 -0.98 -34.41 -20.69
C GLU A 452 -0.53 -33.05 -21.27
N GLY A 453 -0.57 -31.99 -20.46
CA GLY A 453 -0.15 -30.65 -20.86
C GLY A 453 -1.15 -29.91 -21.76
N THR A 454 -2.38 -30.43 -21.89
CA THR A 454 -3.47 -29.83 -22.67
C THR A 454 -4.00 -28.57 -22.00
N ASP A 455 -4.22 -27.53 -22.79
CA ASP A 455 -4.80 -26.29 -22.31
C ASP A 455 -6.33 -26.39 -22.25
N VAL A 456 -6.89 -25.94 -21.13
CA VAL A 456 -8.33 -25.84 -20.89
C VAL A 456 -8.71 -24.37 -20.92
N TYR A 457 -9.44 -23.99 -21.96
CA TYR A 457 -10.01 -22.67 -22.17
C TYR A 457 -11.35 -22.59 -21.45
N LEU A 458 -11.55 -21.54 -20.66
CA LEU A 458 -12.77 -21.35 -19.89
C LEU A 458 -13.37 -19.98 -20.17
N ALA A 459 -14.66 -19.96 -20.52
CA ALA A 459 -15.41 -18.73 -20.74
C ALA A 459 -14.80 -17.78 -21.79
N ASP A 460 -14.03 -18.30 -22.75
CA ASP A 460 -13.27 -17.50 -23.73
C ASP A 460 -13.57 -17.94 -25.18
N LYS A 461 -13.16 -17.09 -26.13
CA LYS A 461 -13.26 -17.32 -27.57
C LYS A 461 -12.45 -18.54 -27.98
N ALA A 462 -13.13 -19.64 -28.31
CA ALA A 462 -12.51 -20.71 -29.08
C ALA A 462 -12.15 -20.18 -30.48
N PHE A 463 -11.19 -20.81 -31.15
CA PHE A 463 -10.63 -20.41 -32.46
C PHE A 463 -11.67 -20.14 -33.56
N ASP A 464 -12.92 -20.59 -33.38
CA ASP A 464 -14.06 -20.40 -34.28
C ASP A 464 -15.09 -19.36 -33.80
N LYS A 465 -14.72 -18.06 -33.84
CA LYS A 465 -15.61 -16.86 -33.87
C LYS A 465 -16.76 -16.70 -32.84
N LYS A 466 -17.08 -17.66 -31.97
CA LYS A 466 -18.13 -17.54 -30.95
C LYS A 466 -17.60 -16.75 -29.76
N ASP A 467 -18.38 -15.77 -29.28
CA ASP A 467 -18.01 -14.97 -28.11
C ASP A 467 -17.93 -15.83 -26.84
N GLY A 468 -17.05 -15.45 -25.90
CA GLY A 468 -16.92 -16.10 -24.59
C GLY A 468 -18.08 -15.77 -23.65
N LEU A 469 -18.14 -16.43 -22.48
CA LEU A 469 -19.26 -16.30 -21.53
C LEU A 469 -19.41 -14.89 -20.99
N ARG A 470 -20.53 -14.22 -21.34
CA ARG A 470 -21.01 -13.04 -20.63
C ARG A 470 -21.99 -13.46 -19.56
N GLY A 471 -21.47 -13.69 -18.36
CA GLY A 471 -22.27 -14.17 -17.25
C GLY A 471 -21.40 -14.48 -16.06
N CYS A 472 -21.92 -15.33 -15.19
CA CYS A 472 -21.14 -15.83 -14.06
C CYS A 472 -20.88 -17.32 -14.22
N MET A 473 -19.72 -17.73 -13.75
CA MET A 473 -19.34 -19.13 -13.60
C MET A 473 -18.89 -19.36 -12.17
N SER A 474 -19.35 -20.45 -11.56
CA SER A 474 -18.87 -20.91 -10.26
C SER A 474 -17.53 -21.63 -10.44
N THR A 475 -16.99 -22.16 -9.35
CA THR A 475 -15.87 -23.10 -9.41
C THR A 475 -16.18 -24.25 -10.37
N VAL A 476 -15.23 -24.55 -11.26
CA VAL A 476 -15.25 -25.70 -12.15
C VAL A 476 -14.41 -26.80 -11.52
N GLU A 477 -14.91 -28.03 -11.56
CA GLU A 477 -14.25 -29.22 -11.06
C GLU A 477 -14.12 -30.25 -12.17
N ILE A 478 -12.92 -30.80 -12.39
CA ILE A 478 -12.65 -31.87 -13.36
C ILE A 478 -12.07 -33.05 -12.59
N GLY A 479 -12.76 -34.20 -12.58
CA GLY A 479 -12.32 -35.37 -11.79
C GLY A 479 -12.20 -35.08 -10.29
N GLY A 480 -12.99 -34.13 -9.78
CA GLY A 480 -12.90 -33.63 -8.40
C GLY A 480 -11.65 -32.79 -8.11
N ILE A 481 -10.95 -32.27 -9.13
CA ILE A 481 -9.87 -31.28 -9.00
C ILE A 481 -10.44 -29.91 -9.36
N HIS A 482 -10.34 -28.95 -8.45
CA HIS A 482 -10.85 -27.60 -8.68
C HIS A 482 -9.92 -26.80 -9.60
N LEU A 483 -10.50 -26.08 -10.54
CA LEU A 483 -9.80 -25.06 -11.33
C LEU A 483 -9.81 -23.76 -10.51
N SER A 484 -8.69 -23.46 -9.87
CA SER A 484 -8.59 -22.27 -9.02
C SER A 484 -8.51 -21.00 -9.86
N TYR A 485 -9.47 -20.09 -9.70
CA TYR A 485 -9.45 -18.77 -10.35
C TYR A 485 -8.39 -17.81 -9.79
N PHE A 486 -7.91 -18.11 -8.58
CA PHE A 486 -7.00 -17.29 -7.80
C PHE A 486 -5.76 -18.10 -7.40
N ASP A 487 -4.61 -17.44 -7.39
CA ASP A 487 -3.35 -18.05 -6.95
C ASP A 487 -3.33 -18.15 -5.42
N ASN A 488 -3.64 -19.33 -4.89
CA ASN A 488 -3.63 -19.56 -3.44
C ASN A 488 -2.34 -20.31 -3.05
N THR A 489 -1.32 -19.57 -2.65
CA THR A 489 0.05 -20.06 -2.41
C THR A 489 0.32 -20.59 -1.00
N LYS A 490 -0.69 -21.01 -0.24
CA LYS A 490 -0.45 -21.46 1.16
C LYS A 490 -0.38 -22.98 1.39
N LYS A 491 -0.96 -23.83 0.53
CA LYS A 491 -0.72 -25.30 0.48
C LYS A 491 -1.14 -25.87 -0.89
N PRO A 492 -0.25 -26.06 -1.88
CA PRO A 492 -0.65 -26.67 -3.14
C PRO A 492 -0.99 -28.15 -2.94
N GLN A 493 -2.12 -28.59 -3.50
CA GLN A 493 -2.44 -30.02 -3.63
C GLN A 493 -1.47 -30.65 -4.65
N GLU A 494 -1.24 -31.97 -4.59
CA GLU A 494 -0.30 -32.61 -5.51
C GLU A 494 -0.81 -32.62 -6.96
N GLU A 495 -2.10 -32.89 -7.17
CA GLU A 495 -2.77 -32.93 -8.47
C GLU A 495 -3.52 -31.62 -8.72
N GLN A 496 -3.12 -30.83 -9.72
CA GLN A 496 -3.69 -29.48 -9.95
C GLN A 496 -3.75 -29.11 -11.43
N PHE A 497 -4.72 -28.24 -11.74
CA PHE A 497 -4.70 -27.41 -12.93
C PHE A 497 -4.17 -26.02 -12.55
N LEU A 498 -3.05 -25.63 -13.15
CA LEU A 498 -2.43 -24.33 -12.98
C LEU A 498 -3.09 -23.34 -13.94
N LYS A 499 -3.48 -22.19 -13.42
CA LYS A 499 -3.89 -21.08 -14.25
C LYS A 499 -2.65 -20.56 -14.97
N ILE A 500 -2.70 -20.53 -16.30
CA ILE A 500 -1.60 -20.06 -17.16
C ILE A 500 -1.90 -18.71 -17.81
N SER A 501 -3.14 -18.24 -17.66
CA SER A 501 -3.58 -16.90 -18.06
C SER A 501 -3.24 -15.83 -17.02
N ALA A 502 -2.83 -14.66 -17.50
CA ALA A 502 -2.52 -13.48 -16.67
C ALA A 502 -3.76 -12.66 -16.25
N ASN A 503 -4.96 -13.14 -16.57
CA ASN A 503 -6.16 -12.32 -16.51
C ASN A 503 -6.99 -12.58 -15.25
N SER A 504 -7.55 -11.54 -14.66
CA SER A 504 -8.32 -11.65 -13.41
C SER A 504 -9.78 -12.09 -13.64
N VAL A 505 -10.29 -13.00 -12.80
CA VAL A 505 -11.75 -13.21 -12.64
C VAL A 505 -12.26 -12.13 -11.71
N VAL A 506 -13.33 -11.43 -12.09
CA VAL A 506 -14.05 -10.53 -11.19
C VAL A 506 -14.79 -11.38 -10.14
N THR A 507 -14.42 -11.26 -8.86
CA THR A 507 -15.16 -11.90 -7.77
C THR A 507 -16.48 -11.20 -7.52
N GLY A 508 -17.57 -11.97 -7.47
CA GLY A 508 -18.90 -11.45 -7.19
C GLY A 508 -19.82 -11.61 -8.38
N CYS A 509 -21.03 -12.07 -8.10
CA CYS A 509 -22.05 -12.30 -9.10
C CYS A 509 -23.38 -11.68 -8.63
N LEU A 510 -23.34 -10.39 -8.32
CA LEU A 510 -24.52 -9.60 -7.97
C LEU A 510 -25.02 -8.88 -9.22
N LYS A 511 -26.35 -8.76 -9.36
CA LYS A 511 -26.96 -7.95 -10.41
C LYS A 511 -26.53 -6.50 -10.21
N LEU A 512 -25.52 -6.06 -10.95
CA LEU A 512 -25.11 -4.67 -11.00
C LEU A 512 -26.06 -3.99 -11.98
N ASP A 513 -26.89 -3.06 -11.49
CA ASP A 513 -27.60 -2.15 -12.39
C ASP A 513 -26.60 -1.13 -12.90
N ALA A 514 -25.99 -1.43 -14.05
CA ALA A 514 -24.95 -0.61 -14.65
C ALA A 514 -25.48 0.79 -15.06
N CYS A 515 -26.80 0.93 -15.21
CA CYS A 515 -27.46 2.18 -15.58
C CYS A 515 -27.89 3.05 -14.40
N HIS A 516 -27.82 2.54 -13.15
CA HIS A 516 -28.20 3.29 -11.95
C HIS A 516 -27.49 4.65 -11.80
N SER A 517 -26.25 4.76 -12.31
CA SER A 517 -25.45 5.98 -12.24
C SER A 517 -25.68 6.96 -13.41
N ASN A 518 -26.62 6.68 -14.31
CA ASN A 518 -26.85 7.42 -15.56
C ASN A 518 -25.55 7.71 -16.34
N PRO A 519 -24.84 6.67 -16.78
CA PRO A 519 -23.51 6.85 -17.37
C PRO A 519 -23.52 7.44 -18.78
N CYS A 520 -24.65 7.46 -19.49
CA CYS A 520 -24.78 8.01 -20.85
C CYS A 520 -25.01 9.53 -20.82
N LEU A 521 -24.22 10.27 -21.61
CA LEU A 521 -24.26 11.73 -21.69
C LEU A 521 -25.16 12.20 -22.86
N ASN A 522 -25.45 13.50 -22.90
CA ASN A 522 -26.16 14.17 -24.01
C ASN A 522 -27.50 13.53 -24.43
N GLY A 523 -28.26 13.03 -23.46
CA GLY A 523 -29.56 12.41 -23.72
C GLY A 523 -29.48 11.00 -24.31
N GLY A 524 -28.33 10.32 -24.23
CA GLY A 524 -28.19 8.92 -24.61
C GLY A 524 -29.02 7.99 -23.70
N LEU A 525 -29.65 6.98 -24.31
CA LEU A 525 -30.41 5.94 -23.60
C LEU A 525 -29.43 4.90 -23.06
N CYS A 526 -29.51 4.60 -21.75
CA CYS A 526 -28.70 3.56 -21.12
C CYS A 526 -29.41 2.20 -21.19
N GLU A 527 -28.73 1.21 -21.77
CA GLU A 527 -29.13 -0.19 -21.74
C GLU A 527 -28.22 -0.96 -20.78
N ASP A 528 -28.81 -1.62 -19.78
CA ASP A 528 -28.10 -2.40 -18.76
C ASP A 528 -27.84 -3.83 -19.26
N PHE A 529 -26.57 -4.22 -19.30
CA PHE A 529 -26.09 -5.57 -19.66
C PHE A 529 -25.33 -6.24 -18.50
N TYR A 530 -25.78 -6.01 -17.25
CA TYR A 530 -25.40 -6.70 -16.02
C TYR A 530 -23.97 -6.43 -15.49
N SER A 531 -22.97 -6.34 -16.37
CA SER A 531 -21.56 -6.06 -16.02
C SER A 531 -20.98 -4.83 -16.72
N TYR A 532 -21.70 -4.32 -17.73
CA TYR A 532 -21.41 -3.09 -18.43
C TYR A 532 -22.73 -2.47 -18.91
N PHE A 533 -22.68 -1.20 -19.28
CA PHE A 533 -23.81 -0.50 -19.89
C PHE A 533 -23.48 -0.23 -21.36
N ARG A 534 -24.50 -0.16 -22.22
CA ARG A 534 -24.37 0.35 -23.57
C ARG A 534 -25.18 1.63 -23.69
N CYS A 535 -24.58 2.67 -24.25
CA CYS A 535 -25.28 3.90 -24.54
C CYS A 535 -25.75 3.92 -25.99
N THR A 536 -27.05 4.07 -26.19
CA THR A 536 -27.62 4.37 -27.50
C THR A 536 -27.71 5.88 -27.63
N CYS A 537 -26.83 6.46 -28.45
CA CYS A 537 -26.69 7.91 -28.54
C CYS A 537 -27.83 8.58 -29.28
N ALA A 538 -28.23 9.75 -28.77
CA ALA A 538 -29.11 10.65 -29.50
C ALA A 538 -28.45 11.08 -30.81
N LYS A 539 -29.27 11.46 -31.80
CA LYS A 539 -28.77 11.93 -33.10
C LYS A 539 -27.75 13.06 -32.89
N GLY A 540 -26.70 13.10 -33.72
CA GLY A 540 -25.62 14.10 -33.62
C GLY A 540 -24.57 13.82 -32.54
N TRP A 541 -24.68 12.72 -31.80
CA TRP A 541 -23.70 12.30 -30.79
C TRP A 541 -23.16 10.90 -31.06
N THR A 542 -21.91 10.67 -30.72
CA THR A 542 -21.18 9.41 -30.84
C THR A 542 -20.24 9.22 -29.64
N GLY A 543 -19.51 8.12 -29.60
CA GLY A 543 -18.68 7.72 -28.46
C GLY A 543 -19.39 6.73 -27.52
N SER A 544 -18.59 6.09 -26.67
CA SER A 544 -19.05 4.99 -25.79
C SER A 544 -20.05 5.43 -24.71
N ARG A 545 -20.04 6.71 -24.38
CA ARG A 545 -20.93 7.39 -23.42
C ARG A 545 -21.68 8.55 -24.08
N CYS A 546 -21.71 8.63 -25.41
CA CYS A 546 -22.31 9.74 -26.17
C CYS A 546 -21.67 11.10 -25.87
N GLU A 547 -20.37 11.09 -25.60
CA GLU A 547 -19.56 12.24 -25.20
C GLU A 547 -19.01 13.05 -26.37
N LEU A 548 -19.01 12.49 -27.58
CA LEU A 548 -18.45 13.11 -28.78
C LEU A 548 -19.57 13.65 -29.66
N SER A 549 -19.45 14.89 -30.14
CA SER A 549 -20.32 15.38 -31.21
C SER A 549 -19.91 14.76 -32.54
N VAL A 550 -20.88 14.39 -33.36
CA VAL A 550 -20.63 14.01 -34.76
C VAL A 550 -20.35 15.29 -35.53
N ASP A 551 -19.33 15.28 -36.41
CA ASP A 551 -19.10 16.33 -37.39
C ASP A 551 -19.77 15.92 -38.70
N GLU A 552 -20.96 16.47 -38.96
CA GLU A 552 -21.71 16.16 -40.17
C GLU A 552 -21.04 16.71 -41.45
N CYS A 553 -20.07 17.62 -41.33
CA CYS A 553 -19.31 18.17 -42.45
C CYS A 553 -18.08 17.34 -42.84
N SER A 554 -17.64 16.37 -42.03
CA SER A 554 -16.47 15.52 -42.31
C SER A 554 -16.55 14.76 -43.65
N SER A 555 -17.77 14.50 -44.15
CA SER A 555 -18.00 13.82 -45.43
C SER A 555 -18.06 14.75 -46.65
N ASN A 556 -17.85 16.06 -46.45
CA ASN A 556 -18.04 17.12 -47.45
C ASN A 556 -19.38 16.98 -48.20
N PRO A 557 -20.52 17.08 -47.49
CA PRO A 557 -21.82 16.85 -48.10
C PRO A 557 -22.22 17.92 -49.12
N CYS A 558 -21.68 19.13 -49.04
CA CYS A 558 -21.93 20.23 -49.98
C CYS A 558 -21.10 20.06 -51.27
N LEU A 559 -21.76 20.10 -52.44
CA LEU A 559 -21.12 19.95 -53.74
C LEU A 559 -20.49 21.26 -54.23
N HIS A 560 -21.26 22.36 -54.20
CA HIS A 560 -20.84 23.70 -54.62
C HIS A 560 -21.12 24.71 -53.50
N GLY A 561 -20.34 24.64 -52.42
CA GLY A 561 -20.47 25.55 -51.29
C GLY A 561 -19.75 25.08 -50.04
N ASN A 562 -19.76 25.92 -48.99
CA ASN A 562 -19.13 25.61 -47.71
C ASN A 562 -20.12 24.96 -46.74
N CYS A 563 -19.65 23.92 -46.05
CA CYS A 563 -20.42 23.22 -45.02
C CYS A 563 -20.21 23.88 -43.65
N SER A 564 -21.30 24.15 -42.95
CA SER A 564 -21.28 24.52 -41.53
C SER A 564 -21.90 23.40 -40.70
N ASP A 565 -21.15 22.94 -39.71
CA ASP A 565 -21.55 21.89 -38.77
C ASP A 565 -22.68 22.36 -37.83
N GLY A 566 -23.52 21.44 -37.38
CA GLY A 566 -24.66 21.71 -36.53
C GLY A 566 -25.16 20.46 -35.81
N ILE A 567 -25.88 20.61 -34.70
CA ILE A 567 -26.29 19.46 -33.88
C ILE A 567 -27.24 18.56 -34.68
N SER A 568 -26.78 17.35 -35.06
CA SER A 568 -27.52 16.36 -35.88
C SER A 568 -27.80 16.72 -37.34
N ALA A 569 -27.23 17.82 -37.84
CA ALA A 569 -27.51 18.34 -39.16
C ALA A 569 -26.43 19.33 -39.63
N TYR A 570 -26.01 19.18 -40.89
CA TYR A 570 -25.16 20.17 -41.56
C TYR A 570 -26.01 21.20 -42.31
N LYS A 571 -25.43 22.37 -42.55
CA LYS A 571 -26.00 23.39 -43.43
C LYS A 571 -24.98 23.78 -44.50
N CYS A 572 -25.38 23.72 -45.76
CA CYS A 572 -24.57 24.21 -46.86
C CYS A 572 -24.86 25.68 -47.14
N VAL A 573 -23.79 26.46 -47.28
CA VAL A 573 -23.83 27.82 -47.84
C VAL A 573 -23.40 27.71 -49.29
N CYS A 574 -24.37 27.78 -50.20
CA CYS A 574 -24.13 27.54 -51.62
C CYS A 574 -23.38 28.69 -52.29
N ASP A 575 -22.51 28.30 -53.21
CA ASP A 575 -21.83 29.23 -54.11
C ASP A 575 -22.86 29.88 -55.06
N PRO A 576 -22.60 31.12 -55.54
CA PRO A 576 -23.49 31.79 -56.47
C PRO A 576 -23.78 30.95 -57.72
N GLY A 577 -25.05 30.86 -58.11
CA GLY A 577 -25.49 30.01 -59.22
C GLY A 577 -25.89 28.59 -58.80
N TYR A 578 -25.76 28.23 -57.52
CA TYR A 578 -26.21 26.93 -57.00
C TYR A 578 -27.22 27.07 -55.87
N ARG A 579 -28.14 26.11 -55.78
CA ARG A 579 -29.13 25.99 -54.70
C ARG A 579 -29.37 24.51 -54.35
N GLY A 580 -30.26 24.26 -53.40
CA GLY A 580 -30.55 22.92 -52.89
C GLY A 580 -29.85 22.65 -51.56
N THR A 581 -30.18 21.52 -50.93
CA THR A 581 -29.70 21.21 -49.57
C THR A 581 -28.21 20.85 -49.51
N ARG A 582 -27.66 20.43 -50.64
CA ARG A 582 -26.24 20.10 -50.87
C ARG A 582 -25.61 21.00 -51.94
N CYS A 583 -26.29 22.07 -52.36
CA CYS A 583 -25.87 22.92 -53.47
C CYS A 583 -25.69 22.13 -54.78
N GLU A 584 -26.59 21.17 -54.99
CA GLU A 584 -26.63 20.22 -56.09
C GLU A 584 -27.39 20.75 -57.31
N GLU A 585 -28.26 21.73 -57.11
CA GLU A 585 -29.07 22.30 -58.18
C GLU A 585 -28.37 23.51 -58.76
N ASP A 586 -28.16 23.49 -60.08
CA ASP A 586 -27.76 24.67 -60.83
C ASP A 586 -28.97 25.62 -60.95
N ILE A 587 -28.75 26.90 -60.65
CA ILE A 587 -29.73 27.95 -60.87
C ILE A 587 -29.67 28.30 -62.35
N ASP A 588 -30.64 27.80 -63.11
CA ASP A 588 -30.79 28.15 -64.53
C ASP A 588 -31.12 29.65 -64.69
N ASP A 589 -30.06 30.44 -64.85
CA ASP A 589 -30.12 31.88 -65.11
C ASP A 589 -30.62 32.21 -66.55
N CYS A 590 -31.02 31.22 -67.36
CA CYS A 590 -31.46 31.41 -68.75
C CYS A 590 -32.98 31.51 -68.95
N PHE A 591 -33.75 32.10 -68.02
CA PHE A 591 -35.12 32.52 -68.34
C PHE A 591 -35.12 33.77 -69.25
N GLY A 592 -34.81 33.59 -70.53
CA GLY A 592 -34.84 34.66 -71.55
C GLY A 592 -33.80 34.62 -72.67
N HIS A 593 -33.10 33.48 -72.89
CA HIS A 593 -32.18 33.19 -74.01
C HIS A 593 -31.88 34.35 -74.98
N LEU A 594 -30.79 35.09 -74.74
CA LEU A 594 -30.10 35.88 -75.75
C LEU A 594 -28.59 35.61 -75.64
N CYS A 595 -28.15 34.43 -76.09
CA CYS A 595 -26.73 34.13 -76.32
C CYS A 595 -26.59 33.32 -77.61
N GLY A 596 -25.78 33.81 -78.56
CA GLY A 596 -25.36 33.07 -79.75
C GLY A 596 -23.91 32.59 -79.59
N ASN A 597 -23.68 31.31 -79.92
CA ASN A 597 -22.38 30.64 -80.06
C ASN A 597 -21.42 30.70 -78.86
N GLY A 598 -21.65 29.83 -77.87
CA GLY A 598 -20.57 29.27 -77.05
C GLY A 598 -19.87 30.20 -76.05
N ALA A 599 -20.49 31.32 -75.65
CA ALA A 599 -19.94 32.18 -74.61
C ALA A 599 -20.32 31.71 -73.20
N THR A 600 -19.33 31.36 -72.37
CA THR A 600 -19.45 31.29 -70.91
C THR A 600 -19.29 32.69 -70.33
N HIS A 601 -20.34 33.18 -69.68
CA HIS A 601 -20.39 34.54 -69.14
C HIS A 601 -19.71 34.59 -67.77
N ILE A 602 -18.39 34.81 -67.73
CA ILE A 602 -17.73 35.32 -66.52
C ILE A 602 -17.89 36.83 -66.58
N ARG A 603 -18.81 37.38 -65.78
CA ARG A 603 -18.98 38.83 -65.64
C ARG A 603 -17.79 39.36 -64.84
N MET A 604 -16.62 39.43 -65.46
CA MET A 604 -15.49 40.15 -64.91
C MET A 604 -15.87 41.64 -64.88
N PRO A 605 -15.61 42.33 -63.77
CA PRO A 605 -15.86 43.77 -63.66
C PRO A 605 -15.10 44.49 -64.77
N SER A 606 -15.86 45.12 -65.65
CA SER A 606 -15.36 45.78 -66.85
C SER A 606 -16.00 47.15 -67.02
N THR A 607 -15.24 48.08 -67.56
CA THR A 607 -15.69 49.43 -67.88
C THR A 607 -15.86 49.53 -69.40
N LEU A 608 -17.08 49.76 -69.88
CA LEU A 608 -17.31 50.08 -71.30
C LEU A 608 -17.19 51.59 -71.53
N CYS A 609 -16.40 51.97 -72.53
CA CYS A 609 -16.13 53.36 -72.85
C CYS A 609 -16.29 53.62 -74.34
N GLY A 610 -16.91 54.75 -74.67
CA GLY A 610 -17.11 55.18 -76.05
C GLY A 610 -18.56 55.59 -76.37
N ASN A 611 -18.86 55.70 -77.65
CA ASN A 611 -20.16 56.08 -78.20
C ASN A 611 -20.63 55.07 -79.26
N GLU A 612 -21.77 55.30 -79.91
CA GLU A 612 -22.42 54.34 -80.83
C GLU A 612 -21.53 53.85 -81.98
N ASN A 613 -20.44 54.56 -82.31
CA ASN A 613 -19.55 54.24 -83.44
C ASN A 613 -18.16 53.75 -83.03
N ARG A 614 -17.75 53.87 -81.76
CA ARG A 614 -16.47 53.39 -81.24
C ARG A 614 -16.63 53.04 -79.76
N ASN A 615 -16.59 51.75 -79.43
CA ASN A 615 -16.58 51.26 -78.06
C ASN A 615 -15.33 50.42 -77.79
N ILE A 616 -14.80 50.54 -76.58
CA ILE A 616 -13.76 49.65 -76.05
C ILE A 616 -14.20 49.18 -74.67
N THR A 617 -13.92 47.91 -74.34
CA THR A 617 -14.16 47.35 -73.02
C THR A 617 -12.81 47.19 -72.34
N CYS A 618 -12.65 47.78 -71.17
CA CYS A 618 -11.48 47.55 -70.31
C CYS A 618 -11.87 46.54 -69.22
N TYR A 619 -11.22 45.39 -69.22
CA TYR A 619 -11.44 44.32 -68.24
C TYR A 619 -10.69 44.59 -66.93
N ASN A 620 -10.98 43.80 -65.89
CA ASN A 620 -10.28 43.84 -64.58
C ASN A 620 -10.25 45.24 -63.94
N TYR A 621 -11.39 45.94 -63.97
CA TYR A 621 -11.52 47.32 -63.46
C TYR A 621 -10.60 48.37 -64.12
N GLY A 622 -10.07 48.10 -65.32
CA GLY A 622 -9.33 49.09 -66.09
C GLY A 622 -10.15 50.36 -66.36
N ASN A 623 -9.49 51.52 -66.29
CA ASN A 623 -10.13 52.81 -66.54
C ASN A 623 -9.79 53.32 -67.95
N CYS A 624 -10.69 54.08 -68.55
CA CYS A 624 -10.52 54.56 -69.91
C CYS A 624 -9.89 55.95 -69.91
N THR A 625 -8.94 56.14 -70.82
CA THR A 625 -8.36 57.46 -71.09
C THR A 625 -8.33 57.73 -72.58
N GLU A 626 -8.35 59.02 -72.92
CA GLU A 626 -8.26 59.47 -74.31
C GLU A 626 -6.88 60.09 -74.53
N PHE A 627 -6.09 59.47 -75.41
CA PHE A 627 -4.76 59.93 -75.79
C PHE A 627 -4.73 60.16 -77.31
N GLU A 628 -4.43 61.40 -77.72
CA GLU A 628 -4.40 61.83 -79.14
C GLU A 628 -5.66 61.43 -79.98
N GLY A 629 -6.84 61.44 -79.37
CA GLY A 629 -8.11 61.11 -80.04
C GLY A 629 -8.38 59.60 -80.23
N ARG A 630 -7.63 58.74 -79.54
CA ARG A 630 -7.88 57.30 -79.42
C ARG A 630 -8.22 56.94 -77.97
N LEU A 631 -9.23 56.09 -77.78
CA LEU A 631 -9.58 55.48 -76.50
C LEU A 631 -8.59 54.35 -76.17
N GLU A 632 -7.95 54.42 -75.00
CA GLU A 632 -7.00 53.42 -74.51
C GLU A 632 -7.31 53.05 -73.05
N CYS A 633 -7.12 51.78 -72.71
CA CYS A 633 -7.33 51.27 -71.35
C CYS A 633 -6.08 51.48 -70.50
N MET A 634 -6.23 52.19 -69.38
CA MET A 634 -5.25 52.21 -68.30
C MET A 634 -5.49 51.01 -67.39
N CYS A 635 -4.60 50.04 -67.45
CA CYS A 635 -4.68 48.84 -66.63
C CYS A 635 -4.27 49.11 -65.18
N LEU A 636 -5.01 48.50 -64.26
CA LEU A 636 -4.59 48.42 -62.86
C LEU A 636 -3.30 47.59 -62.77
N ALA A 637 -2.48 47.90 -61.77
CA ALA A 637 -1.23 47.18 -61.53
C ALA A 637 -1.54 45.68 -61.35
N GLY A 638 -0.74 44.82 -61.99
CA GLY A 638 -0.99 43.38 -62.11
C GLY A 638 -1.63 42.94 -63.43
N PHE A 639 -2.13 43.86 -64.27
CA PHE A 639 -2.75 43.54 -65.56
C PHE A 639 -2.07 44.25 -66.74
N ALA A 640 -2.10 43.61 -67.90
CA ALA A 640 -1.53 44.09 -69.17
C ALA A 640 -2.45 43.73 -70.35
N GLY A 641 -2.09 44.19 -71.55
CA GLY A 641 -2.89 44.03 -72.76
C GLY A 641 -3.61 45.32 -73.15
N LEU A 642 -4.16 45.36 -74.37
CA LEU A 642 -4.82 46.56 -74.90
C LEU A 642 -6.17 46.84 -74.23
N GLN A 643 -6.74 45.83 -73.58
CA GLN A 643 -8.01 45.85 -72.86
C GLN A 643 -7.86 45.37 -71.41
N CYS A 644 -6.63 45.28 -70.89
CA CYS A 644 -6.32 44.75 -69.55
C CYS A 644 -6.77 43.31 -69.33
N GLU A 645 -6.77 42.53 -70.41
CA GLU A 645 -7.24 41.16 -70.49
C GLU A 645 -6.20 40.12 -70.05
N VAL A 646 -4.93 40.54 -69.90
CA VAL A 646 -3.82 39.66 -69.54
C VAL A 646 -3.42 39.91 -68.08
N ASP A 647 -3.50 38.88 -67.24
CA ASP A 647 -2.88 38.89 -65.91
C ASP A 647 -1.35 38.81 -66.06
N ILE A 648 -0.63 39.73 -65.43
CA ILE A 648 0.83 39.71 -65.42
C ILE A 648 1.25 38.54 -64.53
N ASN A 649 2.18 37.72 -65.00
CA ASN A 649 2.73 36.66 -64.17
C ASN A 649 3.99 37.16 -63.46
N GLU A 650 3.85 37.64 -62.22
CA GLU A 650 4.94 38.13 -61.38
C GLU A 650 5.99 37.04 -61.07
N CYS A 651 5.62 35.75 -61.16
CA CYS A 651 6.55 34.64 -61.00
C CYS A 651 7.52 34.45 -62.17
N ASN A 652 7.27 35.03 -63.36
CA ASN A 652 8.20 34.92 -64.50
C ASN A 652 9.59 35.52 -64.21
N SER A 653 9.67 36.45 -63.25
CA SER A 653 10.93 37.04 -62.80
C SER A 653 11.75 36.13 -61.88
N ASN A 654 11.24 34.93 -61.56
CA ASN A 654 11.77 34.00 -60.56
C ASN A 654 12.10 34.68 -59.23
N PRO A 655 11.10 35.27 -58.55
CA PRO A 655 11.38 36.10 -57.40
C PRO A 655 11.72 35.32 -56.13
N CYS A 656 11.33 34.04 -56.02
CA CYS A 656 11.59 33.20 -54.85
C CYS A 656 13.02 32.64 -54.86
N LEU A 657 13.73 32.81 -53.75
CA LEU A 657 15.11 32.36 -53.57
C LEU A 657 15.15 30.96 -52.94
N ASN A 658 16.35 30.36 -52.90
CA ASN A 658 16.63 29.10 -52.20
C ASN A 658 15.69 27.92 -52.57
N GLY A 659 15.23 27.88 -53.82
CA GLY A 659 14.36 26.80 -54.31
C GLY A 659 12.88 26.92 -53.93
N GLY A 660 12.45 28.05 -53.37
CA GLY A 660 11.04 28.29 -53.04
C GLY A 660 10.11 28.26 -54.26
N LEU A 661 8.91 27.69 -54.09
CA LEU A 661 7.89 27.61 -55.13
C LEU A 661 7.13 28.93 -55.23
N CYS A 662 7.15 29.56 -56.40
CA CYS A 662 6.43 30.82 -56.65
C CYS A 662 4.97 30.57 -57.05
N GLN A 663 4.05 31.25 -56.38
CA GLN A 663 2.63 31.30 -56.74
C GLN A 663 2.26 32.68 -57.27
N ASN A 664 1.70 32.73 -58.48
CA ASN A 664 1.23 33.97 -59.10
C ASN A 664 -0.03 34.47 -58.41
N GLN A 665 -0.09 35.76 -58.06
CA GLN A 665 -1.32 36.44 -57.66
C GLN A 665 -1.38 37.83 -58.32
N ILE A 666 -2.56 38.43 -58.36
CA ILE A 666 -2.74 39.74 -59.00
C ILE A 666 -1.83 40.79 -58.32
N ASN A 667 -0.90 41.36 -59.09
CA ASN A 667 0.04 42.43 -58.68
C ASN A 667 1.02 42.06 -57.57
N LYS A 668 1.12 40.77 -57.21
CA LYS A 668 2.04 40.29 -56.16
C LYS A 668 2.29 38.80 -56.35
N PHE A 669 3.46 38.33 -55.97
CA PHE A 669 3.75 36.90 -55.90
C PHE A 669 3.78 36.44 -54.44
N TYR A 670 3.56 35.15 -54.21
CA TYR A 670 3.76 34.52 -52.91
C TYR A 670 4.77 33.37 -53.03
N CYS A 671 5.80 33.38 -52.20
CA CYS A 671 6.82 32.34 -52.18
C CYS A 671 6.52 31.31 -51.09
N ILE A 672 6.44 30.04 -51.48
CA ILE A 672 6.38 28.93 -50.53
C ILE A 672 7.78 28.40 -50.32
N CYS A 673 8.30 28.59 -49.11
CA CYS A 673 9.65 28.21 -48.74
C CYS A 673 9.72 26.76 -48.25
N ASP A 674 10.86 26.12 -48.47
CA ASP A 674 11.23 24.87 -47.82
C ASP A 674 11.45 25.11 -46.31
N VAL A 675 11.32 24.08 -45.47
CA VAL A 675 11.29 24.18 -43.99
C VAL A 675 12.52 24.86 -43.37
N ASN A 676 13.63 24.92 -44.11
CA ASN A 676 14.88 25.52 -43.66
C ASN A 676 15.01 27.01 -44.00
N TYR A 677 14.08 27.59 -44.75
CA TYR A 677 14.12 29.00 -45.15
C TYR A 677 12.81 29.73 -44.81
N ALA A 678 12.90 31.04 -44.60
CA ALA A 678 11.78 31.91 -44.25
C ALA A 678 11.93 33.29 -44.94
N GLY A 679 10.96 34.17 -44.75
CA GLY A 679 10.90 35.49 -45.40
C GLY A 679 10.03 35.51 -46.66
N ASP A 680 9.67 36.71 -47.11
CA ASP A 680 8.69 36.93 -48.20
C ASP A 680 9.18 36.38 -49.56
N ARG A 681 10.50 36.17 -49.70
CA ARG A 681 11.14 35.60 -50.88
C ARG A 681 12.02 34.38 -50.53
N CYS A 682 11.85 33.78 -49.36
CA CYS A 682 12.68 32.67 -48.86
C CYS A 682 14.18 33.01 -48.69
N GLU A 683 14.48 34.27 -48.39
CA GLU A 683 15.82 34.83 -48.27
C GLU A 683 16.47 34.59 -46.89
N ILE A 684 15.67 34.23 -45.88
CA ILE A 684 16.13 34.03 -44.50
C ILE A 684 16.46 32.55 -44.31
N ASP A 685 17.66 32.24 -43.86
CA ASP A 685 18.07 30.89 -43.48
C ASP A 685 17.76 30.64 -41.99
N ASN A 686 16.89 29.68 -41.69
CA ASN A 686 16.50 29.35 -40.31
C ASN A 686 17.61 28.64 -39.51
N LEU A 687 18.69 28.17 -40.14
CA LEU A 687 19.84 27.60 -39.42
C LEU A 687 20.57 28.62 -38.53
N PHE A 688 20.48 29.92 -38.83
CA PHE A 688 21.14 30.95 -38.02
C PHE A 688 20.30 31.46 -36.82
N GLN A 689 18.98 31.24 -36.78
CA GLN A 689 18.16 31.63 -35.63
C GLN A 689 18.12 30.54 -34.53
N LEU A 690 18.27 29.28 -34.91
CA LEU A 690 18.35 28.13 -33.98
C LEU A 690 19.69 28.03 -33.22
N LEU A 691 20.77 28.65 -33.73
CA LEU A 691 22.07 28.72 -33.04
C LEU A 691 22.13 29.80 -31.94
N SER A 692 21.19 30.75 -31.91
CA SER A 692 21.10 31.79 -30.87
C SER A 692 20.37 31.34 -29.59
N TYR A 693 19.61 30.24 -29.63
CA TYR A 693 18.88 29.70 -28.48
C TYR A 693 19.60 28.55 -27.75
N LEU A 694 20.67 27.98 -28.33
CA LEU A 694 21.43 26.88 -27.74
C LEU A 694 22.73 27.27 -27.00
N ILE A 695 23.08 28.57 -26.92
CA ILE A 695 24.33 29.06 -26.29
C ILE A 695 24.05 29.75 -24.93
N LEU A 696 23.00 29.39 -24.18
CA LEU A 696 22.71 30.05 -22.89
C LEU A 696 22.31 29.16 -21.70
N ARG A 697 22.45 27.83 -21.73
CA ARG A 697 22.26 27.00 -20.52
C ARG A 697 23.14 25.75 -20.43
N MET A 698 24.44 25.87 -20.62
CA MET A 698 25.42 24.96 -20.03
C MET A 698 26.72 25.75 -19.83
N ASP A 699 26.98 26.18 -18.60
CA ASP A 699 28.30 26.22 -17.93
C ASP A 699 28.28 27.23 -16.75
N ASP A 700 28.82 26.73 -15.62
CA ASP A 700 29.28 27.43 -14.40
C ASP A 700 28.21 28.06 -13.48
N ASP A 701 28.15 27.85 -12.16
CA ASP A 701 29.15 27.38 -11.20
C ASP A 701 28.46 27.04 -9.83
N PRO A 702 29.18 26.43 -8.86
CA PRO A 702 28.68 25.94 -7.57
C PRO A 702 28.84 26.94 -6.41
N ALA A 703 28.39 26.48 -5.23
CA ALA A 703 28.86 26.82 -3.87
C ALA A 703 28.28 28.03 -3.10
N VAL A 704 27.62 27.67 -1.97
CA VAL A 704 27.79 28.13 -0.57
C VAL A 704 27.88 29.65 -0.27
N GLU A 705 26.95 30.17 0.55
CA GLU A 705 27.20 30.74 1.91
C GLU A 705 26.03 31.61 2.43
N TRP A 706 25.80 31.48 3.75
CA TRP A 706 24.89 32.17 4.71
C TRP A 706 23.39 31.86 4.67
#